data_AF-A0A6B0X123-F1
#
_entry.id   AF-A0A6B0X123-F1
#
_cell.length_a   1.000
_cell.length_b   1.000
_cell.length_c   1.000
_cell.angle_alpha   90.00
_cell.angle_beta   90.00
_cell.angle_gamma   90.00
#
_symmetry.space_group_name_H-M   'P 1'
#
loop_
_entity.id
_entity.type
_entity.pdbx_description
1 polymer ?
#
loop_
_entity_poly.entity_id
_entity_poly.type
_entity_poly.pdbx_seq_one_letter_code
_entity_poly.pdbx_strand_id
1 'polypeptide(L)'
;MKVLKILTLLCLTGLISHTVQAQPPSLGPAKAIGVDLANTPLNRPSPDQKSYTYWKPETADGFFPSLLGLRTAGAQMIRTRYFNIYFSTAEKTARHIADFCDEVLSNLMRHYPTFVDRIAPIHVVVDDQADYLGNAFAVYSANYIHFWTNPIDWEIRGTSDWVRNVFVHELAHIVTLKAAYKGLPFQIGIVNASRANENPDFSFTLGLYHLAVNSGFAEGISQYEATEYGDDRWDTHRDMLLRMAALENDLLSLPSMGQLGGKGNFHGEMVYNQGFAMLNYIGERFGPPVVRQIFEHRPIINFNSSLKKATGVSAKQLYRDWKAHIEEQYSAVQSGVQETGEREGELIVDRGNLDYHPVYSPQGDKLGFISNDDSDYFITELKVMDLTTKKVTKIADRVDNRFVWTASGDSLMYIKAVGARWDIFTYDIKTKKETRVTVGLRGKDPTLSPDGKQIAFVTMRDGTANIGLVNTDGTDVRYLTNNNDATQYFGPKWSPDGKHLLFSIFRTGEDRDIAIIDVNATTWEKKKGRRSLEKKEVDTQLDSLQQAKADSLKAFPDSLAYANNANFKAIVHSTADERDPVWLPDGSGFVFSSDRTGIFNLYTHDMATGEQKQLTNVVGGAFLPTISPDAKDVIYAGYHAANYNLYRIPLSEAVAVDPPEGIARDYAEIYTGKSITDLQHIGRYSTRLVSYCITPI
;
A
#
# COMPACT_ATOMS: atom_id res chain seq x y z
N MET A 1 -44.01 7.52 27.32
CA MET A 1 -44.84 8.75 27.35
C MET A 1 -44.51 9.74 28.50
N LYS A 2 -43.36 9.63 29.19
CA LYS A 2 -42.85 10.66 30.15
C LYS A 2 -41.50 11.29 29.74
N VAL A 3 -40.95 10.95 28.57
CA VAL A 3 -39.68 11.52 28.06
C VAL A 3 -39.91 12.67 27.06
N LEU A 4 -41.12 12.81 26.50
CA LEU A 4 -41.46 13.85 25.51
C LEU A 4 -41.75 15.25 26.11
N LYS A 5 -41.73 15.41 27.45
CA LYS A 5 -42.05 16.68 28.14
C LYS A 5 -40.83 17.47 28.61
N ILE A 6 -39.61 16.91 28.56
CA ILE A 6 -38.39 17.63 29.00
C ILE A 6 -37.74 18.39 27.84
N LEU A 7 -37.91 17.93 26.59
CA LEU A 7 -37.33 18.60 25.40
C LEU A 7 -38.10 19.85 24.93
N THR A 8 -39.29 20.12 25.47
CA THR A 8 -40.10 21.30 25.12
C THR A 8 -39.84 22.50 26.03
N LEU A 9 -39.05 22.35 27.10
CA LEU A 9 -38.87 23.40 28.13
C LEU A 9 -37.60 24.26 27.99
N LEU A 10 -36.71 23.98 27.02
CA LEU A 10 -35.50 24.77 26.78
C LEU A 10 -35.61 25.73 25.57
N CYS A 11 -36.76 25.78 24.89
CA CYS A 11 -36.98 26.65 23.72
C CYS A 11 -37.83 27.90 23.97
N LEU A 12 -38.24 28.22 25.20
CA LEU A 12 -39.02 29.44 25.45
C LEU A 12 -38.69 30.06 26.81
N THR A 13 -37.88 31.14 26.78
CA THR A 13 -37.86 32.31 27.68
C THR A 13 -36.67 33.18 27.22
N GLY A 14 -36.81 34.05 26.21
CA GLY A 14 -37.29 35.45 26.31
C GLY A 14 -36.08 36.40 26.20
N LEU A 15 -36.08 37.60 25.60
CA LEU A 15 -37.05 38.43 24.87
C LEU A 15 -36.19 39.60 24.26
N ILE A 16 -36.46 39.98 23.00
CA ILE A 16 -36.69 41.36 22.45
C ILE A 16 -35.85 42.52 23.06
N SER A 17 -35.13 43.44 22.38
CA SER A 17 -35.22 44.10 21.06
C SER A 17 -33.92 44.89 20.76
N HIS A 18 -33.53 45.00 19.49
CA HIS A 18 -33.35 46.28 18.78
C HIS A 18 -33.15 46.00 17.28
N THR A 19 -34.07 46.51 16.48
CA THR A 19 -34.04 46.51 15.01
C THR A 19 -32.99 47.49 14.49
N VAL A 20 -31.99 46.99 13.78
CA VAL A 20 -31.24 47.76 12.78
C VAL A 20 -31.32 47.00 11.47
N GLN A 21 -31.96 47.63 10.50
CA GLN A 21 -32.15 47.15 9.14
C GLN A 21 -30.84 47.30 8.38
N ALA A 22 -29.98 46.27 8.38
CA ALA A 22 -28.81 46.21 7.52
C ALA A 22 -29.15 45.43 6.25
N GLN A 23 -28.97 46.06 5.08
CA GLN A 23 -29.07 45.40 3.78
C GLN A 23 -28.07 44.23 3.69
N PRO A 24 -28.40 43.14 2.96
CA PRO A 24 -27.42 42.10 2.69
C PRO A 24 -26.25 42.71 1.90
N PRO A 25 -24.98 42.46 2.27
CA PRO A 25 -23.86 42.93 1.48
C PRO A 25 -23.88 42.22 0.13
N SER A 26 -23.71 42.98 -0.95
CA SER A 26 -23.46 42.40 -2.27
C SER A 26 -22.16 41.59 -2.21
N LEU A 27 -22.23 40.32 -2.57
CA LEU A 27 -21.06 39.48 -2.77
C LEU A 27 -20.35 39.94 -4.04
N GLY A 28 -19.37 40.83 -3.88
CA GLY A 28 -18.36 41.08 -4.90
C GLY A 28 -17.46 39.85 -5.10
N PRO A 29 -16.68 39.80 -6.20
CA PRO A 29 -15.81 38.66 -6.52
C PRO A 29 -14.82 38.40 -5.38
N ALA A 30 -14.59 37.11 -5.10
CA ALA A 30 -13.72 36.65 -4.02
C ALA A 30 -12.32 37.28 -4.12
N LYS A 31 -11.96 38.11 -3.14
CA LYS A 31 -10.56 38.51 -2.92
C LYS A 31 -9.86 37.35 -2.24
N ALA A 32 -8.80 36.83 -2.86
CA ALA A 32 -7.82 35.99 -2.19
C ALA A 32 -7.27 36.78 -0.99
N ILE A 33 -7.62 36.35 0.23
CA ILE A 33 -7.01 36.88 1.44
C ILE A 33 -5.67 36.16 1.58
N GLY A 34 -4.58 36.82 1.20
CA GLY A 34 -3.24 36.35 1.50
C GLY A 34 -3.04 36.33 3.01
N VAL A 35 -3.21 35.17 3.63
CA VAL A 35 -2.80 34.96 5.01
C VAL A 35 -1.28 34.89 5.01
N ASP A 36 -0.62 35.90 5.58
CA ASP A 36 0.82 35.90 5.79
C ASP A 36 1.17 34.89 6.89
N LEU A 37 1.39 33.65 6.47
CA LEU A 37 1.78 32.54 7.34
C LEU A 37 3.12 32.78 8.05
N ALA A 38 3.93 33.77 7.66
CA ALA A 38 5.19 34.06 8.34
C ALA A 38 4.97 34.70 9.73
N ASN A 39 3.82 35.35 9.95
CA ASN A 39 3.57 36.18 11.13
C ASN A 39 2.63 35.57 12.18
N THR A 40 2.18 34.32 12.02
CA THR A 40 1.44 33.61 13.09
C THR A 40 2.44 33.16 14.16
N PRO A 41 2.40 33.73 15.38
CA PRO A 41 3.41 33.44 16.41
C PRO A 41 3.19 32.04 16.96
N LEU A 42 3.87 31.06 16.37
CA LEU A 42 4.07 29.75 16.96
C LEU A 42 5.41 29.81 17.69
N ASN A 43 5.41 29.64 19.01
CA ASN A 43 6.64 29.53 19.81
C ASN A 43 7.35 28.20 19.48
N ARG A 44 7.90 28.11 18.27
CA ARG A 44 8.29 26.87 17.58
C ARG A 44 9.45 27.11 16.62
N PRO A 45 10.17 26.04 16.21
CA PRO A 45 11.26 26.17 15.25
C PRO A 45 10.80 26.83 13.94
N SER A 46 11.67 27.63 13.33
CA SER A 46 11.43 28.13 11.97
C SER A 46 11.38 26.94 10.98
N PRO A 47 10.83 27.11 9.76
CA PRO A 47 10.77 26.04 8.75
C PRO A 47 12.11 25.31 8.51
N ASP A 48 13.24 26.01 8.71
CA ASP A 48 14.59 25.48 8.51
C ASP A 48 15.22 24.85 9.78
N GLN A 49 14.56 24.94 10.94
CA GLN A 49 15.07 24.44 12.20
C GLN A 49 14.37 23.12 12.59
N LYS A 50 15.03 21.98 12.34
CA LYS A 50 14.57 20.67 12.87
C LYS A 50 15.24 20.40 14.22
N SER A 51 14.47 20.08 15.24
CA SER A 51 15.02 19.69 16.55
C SER A 51 14.82 18.20 16.80
N TYR A 52 15.92 17.51 17.13
CA TYR A 52 15.93 16.09 17.52
C TYR A 52 15.99 16.00 19.03
N THR A 53 15.00 15.36 19.64
CA THR A 53 14.97 15.20 21.10
C THR A 53 14.60 13.77 21.48
N TYR A 54 15.25 13.26 22.53
CA TYR A 54 14.82 12.03 23.17
C TYR A 54 13.58 12.33 23.99
N TRP A 55 12.49 11.59 23.73
CA TRP A 55 11.26 11.77 24.48
C TRP A 55 11.46 11.32 25.93
N LYS A 56 11.02 12.17 26.87
CA LYS A 56 11.00 11.85 28.30
C LYS A 56 9.53 11.76 28.74
N PRO A 57 9.11 10.68 29.42
CA PRO A 57 7.73 10.47 29.86
C PRO A 57 7.15 11.58 30.75
N GLU A 58 8.01 12.45 31.27
CA GLU A 58 7.77 13.33 32.42
C GLU A 58 7.44 14.79 32.00
N THR A 59 7.50 15.09 30.70
CA THR A 59 7.16 16.42 30.15
C THR A 59 5.68 16.52 29.77
N ALA A 60 5.10 17.73 29.84
CA ALA A 60 3.69 18.02 29.55
C ALA A 60 3.20 17.56 28.15
N ASP A 61 4.13 17.29 27.22
CA ASP A 61 3.86 16.68 25.91
C ASP A 61 3.50 15.17 25.98
N GLY A 62 3.52 14.57 27.18
CA GLY A 62 3.31 13.13 27.42
C GLY A 62 1.86 12.64 27.49
N PHE A 63 0.86 13.52 27.40
CA PHE A 63 -0.55 13.11 27.49
C PHE A 63 -0.99 12.28 26.28
N PHE A 64 -0.52 12.59 25.07
CA PHE A 64 -1.02 11.96 23.83
C PHE A 64 -0.48 10.53 23.58
N PRO A 65 0.84 10.25 23.70
CA PRO A 65 1.37 8.89 23.50
C PRO A 65 0.88 7.89 24.56
N SER A 66 0.75 8.35 25.81
CA SER A 66 0.25 7.52 26.92
C SER A 66 -1.23 7.17 26.78
N LEU A 67 -2.05 8.03 26.18
CA LEU A 67 -3.46 7.78 25.86
C LEU A 67 -3.66 6.73 24.75
N LEU A 68 -2.68 6.60 23.85
CA LEU A 68 -2.67 5.67 22.72
C LEU A 68 -2.05 4.31 23.06
N GLY A 69 -1.72 4.05 24.33
CA GLY A 69 -1.05 2.82 24.75
C GLY A 69 0.43 2.75 24.34
N LEU A 70 0.99 3.81 23.75
CA LEU A 70 2.40 3.92 23.40
C LEU A 70 3.21 4.23 24.67
N ARG A 71 3.31 3.25 25.57
CA ARG A 71 4.34 3.22 26.62
C ARG A 71 5.66 2.74 26.02
N THR A 72 6.13 3.41 24.99
CA THR A 72 7.41 3.07 24.34
C THR A 72 8.54 3.72 25.15
N ALA A 73 9.00 3.02 26.18
CA ALA A 73 10.28 3.35 26.81
C ALA A 73 11.36 3.39 25.71
N GLY A 74 11.94 4.57 25.46
CA GLY A 74 12.98 4.77 24.43
C GLY A 74 12.53 5.33 23.09
N ALA A 75 11.29 5.80 22.92
CA ALA A 75 10.88 6.52 21.71
C ALA A 75 11.65 7.83 21.52
N GLN A 76 11.93 8.16 20.27
CA GLN A 76 12.54 9.41 19.82
C GLN A 76 11.49 10.30 19.17
N MET A 77 11.77 11.60 19.13
CA MET A 77 10.89 12.58 18.49
C MET A 77 11.66 13.52 17.56
N ILE A 78 11.15 13.70 16.34
CA ILE A 78 11.48 14.82 15.45
C ILE A 78 10.39 15.87 15.60
N ARG A 79 10.77 17.10 15.90
CA ARG A 79 9.83 18.23 15.97
C ARG A 79 10.10 19.20 14.82
N THR A 80 9.04 19.51 14.08
CA THR A 80 9.02 20.48 12.97
C THR A 80 8.14 21.68 13.35
N ARG A 81 7.82 22.56 12.40
CA ARG A 81 6.95 23.72 12.65
C ARG A 81 5.55 23.29 13.08
N TYR A 82 4.97 22.33 12.37
CA TYR A 82 3.59 21.89 12.60
C TYR A 82 3.47 20.48 13.20
N PHE A 83 4.53 19.68 13.19
CA PHE A 83 4.46 18.25 13.54
C PHE A 83 5.34 17.85 14.73
N ASN A 84 4.85 16.85 15.47
CA ASN A 84 5.64 16.04 16.39
C ASN A 84 5.62 14.59 15.87
N ILE A 85 6.77 14.09 15.40
CA ILE A 85 6.91 12.78 14.77
C ILE A 85 7.63 11.85 15.74
N TYR A 86 6.94 10.82 16.21
CA TYR A 86 7.43 9.84 17.18
C TYR A 86 7.82 8.54 16.48
N PHE A 87 8.96 7.95 16.87
CA PHE A 87 9.42 6.67 16.32
C PHE A 87 10.27 5.90 17.34
N SER A 88 10.39 4.58 17.17
CA SER A 88 11.24 3.72 18.01
C SER A 88 12.30 2.96 17.20
N THR A 89 11.91 2.40 16.05
CA THR A 89 12.79 1.64 15.12
C THR A 89 12.73 2.15 13.68
N ALA A 90 11.92 3.17 13.41
CA ALA A 90 11.55 3.68 12.09
C ALA A 90 12.11 5.08 11.79
N GLU A 91 13.39 5.28 12.09
CA GLU A 91 14.01 6.61 12.05
C GLU A 91 14.10 7.18 10.64
N LYS A 92 14.43 6.36 9.63
CA LYS A 92 14.57 6.81 8.25
C LYS A 92 13.23 7.33 7.72
N THR A 93 12.17 6.55 7.91
CA THR A 93 10.83 6.95 7.48
C THR A 93 10.36 8.20 8.22
N ALA A 94 10.61 8.29 9.54
CA ALA A 94 10.28 9.49 10.31
C ALA A 94 11.03 10.74 9.82
N ARG A 95 12.32 10.62 9.47
CA ARG A 95 13.11 11.71 8.88
C ARG A 95 12.60 12.10 7.50
N HIS A 96 12.28 11.12 6.65
CA HIS A 96 11.73 11.38 5.34
C HIS A 96 10.41 12.17 5.43
N ILE A 97 9.48 11.76 6.31
CA ILE A 97 8.25 12.52 6.59
C ILE A 97 8.59 13.96 7.06
N ALA A 98 9.56 14.11 7.95
CA ALA A 98 10.00 15.42 8.45
C ALA A 98 10.59 16.33 7.35
N ASP A 99 11.03 15.76 6.22
CA ASP A 99 11.62 16.53 5.11
C ASP A 99 10.59 17.29 4.29
N PHE A 100 9.34 16.81 4.21
CA PHE A 100 8.30 17.44 3.39
C PHE A 100 7.02 17.84 4.11
N CYS A 101 6.74 17.33 5.32
CA CYS A 101 5.43 17.50 5.97
C CYS A 101 4.99 18.96 6.17
N ASP A 102 5.89 19.87 6.55
CA ASP A 102 5.57 21.27 6.79
C ASP A 102 5.20 22.02 5.48
N GLU A 103 5.88 21.67 4.37
CA GLU A 103 5.60 22.24 3.05
C GLU A 103 4.22 21.80 2.56
N VAL A 104 3.95 20.49 2.60
CA VAL A 104 2.67 19.92 2.15
C VAL A 104 1.51 20.51 2.95
N LEU A 105 1.61 20.59 4.28
CA LEU A 105 0.57 21.21 5.10
C LEU A 105 0.36 22.68 4.74
N SER A 106 1.45 23.43 4.55
CA SER A 106 1.36 24.86 4.19
C SER A 106 0.66 25.06 2.84
N ASN A 107 0.88 24.18 1.88
CA ASN A 107 0.23 24.22 0.58
C ASN A 107 -1.26 23.86 0.69
N LEU A 108 -1.61 22.76 1.36
CA LEU A 108 -2.99 22.34 1.62
C LEU A 108 -3.80 23.47 2.28
N MET A 109 -3.25 24.09 3.32
CA MET A 109 -3.91 25.15 4.08
C MET A 109 -4.35 26.36 3.23
N ARG A 110 -3.66 26.67 2.13
CA ARG A 110 -4.02 27.82 1.26
C ARG A 110 -5.39 27.66 0.63
N HIS A 111 -5.84 26.42 0.44
CA HIS A 111 -7.12 26.10 -0.18
C HIS A 111 -8.26 25.97 0.85
N TYR A 112 -7.93 25.90 2.14
CA TYR A 112 -8.87 25.66 3.22
C TYR A 112 -8.71 26.71 4.35
N PRO A 113 -9.05 27.99 4.11
CA PRO A 113 -8.85 29.07 5.07
C PRO A 113 -9.53 28.83 6.42
N THR A 114 -10.65 28.11 6.44
CA THR A 114 -11.38 27.78 7.67
C THR A 114 -10.64 26.80 8.60
N PHE A 115 -9.61 26.11 8.11
CA PHE A 115 -8.73 25.25 8.90
C PHE A 115 -7.66 26.06 9.64
N VAL A 116 -7.15 27.14 9.02
CA VAL A 116 -6.00 27.94 9.48
C VAL A 116 -6.23 28.50 10.89
N ASP A 117 -7.47 28.92 11.19
CA ASP A 117 -7.85 29.48 12.49
C ASP A 117 -7.78 28.49 13.67
N ARG A 118 -7.53 27.20 13.40
CA ARG A 118 -7.59 26.10 14.38
C ARG A 118 -6.32 25.25 14.41
N ILE A 119 -5.21 25.76 13.89
CA ILE A 119 -3.99 24.98 13.78
C ILE A 119 -3.42 24.64 15.16
N ALA A 120 -3.30 23.33 15.42
CA ALA A 120 -2.64 22.75 16.57
C ALA A 120 -1.61 21.74 16.07
N PRO A 121 -0.60 21.33 16.87
CA PRO A 121 0.37 20.35 16.42
C PRO A 121 -0.33 19.09 15.88
N ILE A 122 0.21 18.53 14.81
CA ILE A 122 -0.16 17.21 14.30
C ILE A 122 0.84 16.19 14.85
N HIS A 123 0.34 15.13 15.44
CA HIS A 123 1.12 14.06 16.04
C HIS A 123 1.20 12.89 15.06
N VAL A 124 2.40 12.46 14.72
CA VAL A 124 2.65 11.35 13.80
C VAL A 124 3.38 10.26 14.55
N VAL A 125 2.86 9.03 14.54
CA VAL A 125 3.55 7.85 15.10
C VAL A 125 4.00 6.97 13.95
N VAL A 126 5.30 6.70 13.88
CA VAL A 126 5.91 5.89 12.82
C VAL A 126 6.35 4.56 13.41
N ASP A 127 5.77 3.46 12.91
CA ASP A 127 5.93 2.11 13.44
C ASP A 127 6.46 1.12 12.38
N ASP A 128 7.44 0.30 12.77
CA ASP A 128 8.03 -0.78 11.96
C ASP A 128 7.94 -2.15 12.65
N GLN A 129 6.94 -2.34 13.52
CA GLN A 129 6.80 -3.57 14.31
C GLN A 129 5.93 -4.66 13.66
N ALA A 130 5.26 -4.38 12.55
CA ALA A 130 4.42 -5.34 11.85
C ALA A 130 4.63 -5.32 10.32
N ASP A 131 4.53 -6.49 9.71
CA ASP A 131 4.67 -6.70 8.26
C ASP A 131 3.30 -6.76 7.58
N TYR A 132 2.26 -7.26 8.23
CA TYR A 132 0.91 -7.29 7.63
C TYR A 132 0.11 -5.99 7.86
N LEU A 133 0.55 -5.12 8.77
CA LEU A 133 -0.04 -3.79 8.95
C LEU A 133 0.73 -2.84 8.04
N GLY A 134 0.24 -2.65 6.82
CA GLY A 134 0.74 -1.61 5.92
C GLY A 134 -0.16 -0.37 5.93
N ASN A 135 0.32 0.72 5.33
CA ASN A 135 -0.38 2.02 5.16
C ASN A 135 -0.36 2.93 6.40
N ALA A 136 -1.31 3.85 6.50
CA ALA A 136 -1.49 4.77 7.60
C ALA A 136 -2.98 5.01 7.88
N PHE A 137 -3.29 5.67 8.99
CA PHE A 137 -4.62 6.22 9.24
C PHE A 137 -4.54 7.55 9.99
N ALA A 138 -5.46 8.46 9.64
CA ALA A 138 -5.64 9.72 10.32
C ALA A 138 -6.85 9.72 11.27
N VAL A 139 -6.66 10.25 12.47
CA VAL A 139 -7.73 10.65 13.38
C VAL A 139 -7.79 12.16 13.38
N TYR A 140 -8.50 12.72 12.39
CA TYR A 140 -8.62 14.17 12.19
C TYR A 140 -9.08 14.90 13.46
N SER A 141 -9.99 14.35 14.26
CA SER A 141 -10.47 14.98 15.50
C SER A 141 -9.36 15.20 16.53
N ALA A 142 -8.32 14.37 16.50
CA ALA A 142 -7.22 14.35 17.44
C ALA A 142 -5.90 14.89 16.85
N ASN A 143 -5.88 15.35 15.60
CA ASN A 143 -4.64 15.76 14.91
C ASN A 143 -3.58 14.64 14.93
N TYR A 144 -3.99 13.42 14.64
CA TYR A 144 -3.15 12.24 14.82
C TYR A 144 -3.06 11.44 13.52
N ILE A 145 -1.84 10.99 13.18
CA ILE A 145 -1.56 10.05 12.10
C ILE A 145 -0.76 8.88 12.69
N HIS A 146 -1.22 7.65 12.47
CA HIS A 146 -0.39 6.46 12.65
C HIS A 146 0.10 6.01 11.29
N PHE A 147 1.41 5.81 11.15
CA PHE A 147 2.07 5.46 9.90
C PHE A 147 2.87 4.17 10.10
N TRP A 148 2.52 3.10 9.39
CA TRP A 148 3.30 1.87 9.38
C TRP A 148 4.32 1.89 8.24
N THR A 149 5.54 1.46 8.52
CA THR A 149 6.65 1.56 7.55
C THR A 149 6.73 0.39 6.58
N ASN A 150 5.61 -0.27 6.33
CA ASN A 150 5.50 -1.27 5.29
C ASN A 150 4.51 -0.78 4.22
N PRO A 151 4.94 -0.55 2.97
CA PRO A 151 3.99 -0.25 1.91
C PRO A 151 3.02 -1.41 1.73
N ILE A 152 1.75 -1.07 1.54
CA ILE A 152 0.78 -2.03 1.01
C ILE A 152 1.09 -2.19 -0.48
N ASP A 153 1.89 -3.19 -0.78
CA ASP A 153 2.22 -3.62 -2.14
C ASP A 153 1.19 -4.66 -2.58
N TRP A 154 0.09 -4.18 -3.17
CA TRP A 154 -0.96 -5.00 -3.76
C TRP A 154 -0.87 -4.98 -5.28
N GLU A 155 -1.28 -6.08 -5.91
CA GLU A 155 -1.27 -6.25 -7.36
C GLU A 155 -2.20 -5.27 -8.11
N ILE A 156 -3.05 -4.53 -7.38
CA ILE A 156 -4.04 -3.57 -7.90
C ILE A 156 -3.68 -2.09 -7.66
N ARG A 157 -2.44 -1.78 -7.26
CA ARG A 157 -2.01 -0.38 -7.07
C ARG A 157 -0.77 -0.08 -7.92
N GLY A 158 -0.78 1.11 -8.51
CA GLY A 158 0.39 1.66 -9.19
C GLY A 158 1.51 1.99 -8.19
N THR A 159 2.67 2.33 -8.74
CA THR A 159 3.81 2.77 -7.95
C THR A 159 3.87 4.29 -7.82
N SER A 160 4.19 4.76 -6.63
CA SER A 160 4.38 6.17 -6.28
C SER A 160 5.41 6.24 -5.14
N ASP A 161 5.93 7.42 -4.81
CA ASP A 161 6.68 7.60 -3.57
C ASP A 161 5.75 7.27 -2.41
N TRP A 162 5.75 6.01 -1.98
CA TRP A 162 4.69 5.47 -1.16
C TRP A 162 4.67 6.13 0.23
N VAL A 163 5.84 6.57 0.75
CA VAL A 163 5.91 7.28 2.03
C VAL A 163 5.19 8.60 1.92
N ARG A 164 5.51 9.35 0.85
CA ARG A 164 4.94 10.65 0.60
C ARG A 164 3.46 10.57 0.23
N ASN A 165 3.09 9.68 -0.69
CA ASN A 165 1.73 9.40 -1.12
C ASN A 165 0.81 9.10 0.06
N VAL A 166 1.15 8.10 0.87
CA VAL A 166 0.36 7.71 2.04
C VAL A 166 0.28 8.84 3.06
N PHE A 167 1.38 9.54 3.34
CA PHE A 167 1.38 10.61 4.33
C PHE A 167 0.53 11.80 3.89
N VAL A 168 0.64 12.22 2.62
CA VAL A 168 -0.14 13.33 2.06
C VAL A 168 -1.63 12.98 2.04
N HIS A 169 -1.99 11.73 1.69
CA HIS A 169 -3.37 11.24 1.78
C HIS A 169 -3.94 11.39 3.20
N GLU A 170 -3.23 10.89 4.21
CA GLU A 170 -3.68 11.02 5.61
C GLU A 170 -3.71 12.46 6.11
N LEU A 171 -2.77 13.29 5.66
CA LEU A 171 -2.74 14.70 6.00
C LEU A 171 -3.91 15.47 5.37
N ALA A 172 -4.27 15.13 4.13
CA ALA A 172 -5.43 15.69 3.45
C ALA A 172 -6.73 15.35 4.20
N HIS A 173 -6.86 14.14 4.75
CA HIS A 173 -7.96 13.79 5.68
C HIS A 173 -8.02 14.72 6.89
N ILE A 174 -6.88 15.02 7.53
CA ILE A 174 -6.85 15.96 8.66
C ILE A 174 -7.35 17.34 8.26
N VAL A 175 -6.90 17.86 7.11
CA VAL A 175 -7.23 19.23 6.66
C VAL A 175 -8.69 19.33 6.20
N THR A 176 -9.07 18.48 5.25
CA THR A 176 -10.36 18.56 4.54
C THR A 176 -11.53 18.23 5.47
N LEU A 177 -11.43 17.18 6.29
CA LEU A 177 -12.49 16.80 7.23
C LEU A 177 -12.61 17.81 8.38
N LYS A 178 -11.52 18.46 8.80
CA LYS A 178 -11.61 19.58 9.75
C LYS A 178 -12.21 20.83 9.13
N ALA A 179 -11.94 21.13 7.86
CA ALA A 179 -12.59 22.23 7.16
C ALA A 179 -14.11 22.01 7.06
N ALA A 180 -14.52 20.76 6.80
CA ALA A 180 -15.91 20.31 6.77
C ALA A 180 -16.56 20.19 8.17
N TYR A 181 -15.77 20.26 9.24
CA TYR A 181 -16.22 20.05 10.62
C TYR A 181 -17.20 21.14 11.11
N LYS A 182 -18.26 20.70 11.77
CA LYS A 182 -19.26 21.58 12.40
C LYS A 182 -18.80 21.99 13.80
N GLY A 183 -18.55 23.29 14.02
CA GLY A 183 -18.22 23.83 15.35
C GLY A 183 -19.43 23.89 16.30
N LEU A 184 -20.03 22.75 16.63
CA LEU A 184 -21.03 22.69 17.70
C LEU A 184 -20.33 22.92 19.05
N PRO A 185 -20.97 23.64 20.00
CA PRO A 185 -20.35 24.01 21.28
C PRO A 185 -20.12 22.82 22.24
N PHE A 186 -20.48 21.59 21.84
CA PHE A 186 -20.26 20.37 22.62
C PHE A 186 -19.93 19.19 21.69
N GLN A 187 -18.90 18.41 22.05
CA GLN A 187 -18.68 17.07 21.51
C GLN A 187 -19.62 16.12 22.24
N ILE A 188 -20.66 15.60 21.57
CA ILE A 188 -21.41 14.45 22.12
C ILE A 188 -20.57 13.22 21.81
N GLY A 189 -19.91 12.68 22.84
CA GLY A 189 -19.19 11.42 22.75
C GLY A 189 -20.12 10.29 22.30
N ILE A 190 -19.54 9.28 21.65
CA ILE A 190 -20.23 8.04 21.35
C ILE A 190 -20.63 7.42 22.71
N VAL A 191 -21.92 7.41 23.03
CA VAL A 191 -22.43 6.49 24.04
C VAL A 191 -22.54 5.14 23.33
N ASN A 192 -21.45 4.38 23.38
CA ASN A 192 -21.49 2.98 22.98
C ASN A 192 -21.88 2.19 24.23
N ALA A 193 -23.16 1.86 24.33
CA ALA A 193 -23.62 0.85 25.26
C ALA A 193 -23.68 -0.47 24.49
N SER A 194 -22.59 -1.22 24.54
CA SER A 194 -22.57 -2.62 24.12
C SER A 194 -22.68 -3.51 25.35
N ARG A 195 -23.67 -4.41 25.34
CA ARG A 195 -23.66 -5.61 26.18
C ARG A 195 -23.45 -6.77 25.23
N ALA A 196 -22.20 -7.17 25.04
CA ALA A 196 -21.87 -8.45 24.43
C ALA A 196 -21.91 -9.49 25.54
N ASN A 197 -22.93 -10.37 25.53
CA ASN A 197 -23.04 -11.67 26.24
C ASN A 197 -24.46 -12.05 26.72
N GLU A 198 -25.54 -11.38 26.32
CA GLU A 198 -26.92 -11.86 26.60
C GLU A 198 -27.87 -11.62 25.43
N ASN A 199 -28.65 -12.64 25.07
CA ASN A 199 -29.60 -12.64 23.95
C ASN A 199 -30.91 -11.89 24.33
N PRO A 200 -31.33 -10.82 23.61
CA PRO A 200 -30.70 -10.29 22.41
C PRO A 200 -29.63 -9.24 22.72
N ASP A 201 -28.55 -9.28 21.95
CA ASP A 201 -27.55 -8.23 21.99
C ASP A 201 -28.17 -6.92 21.47
N PHE A 202 -28.14 -5.88 22.28
CA PHE A 202 -28.54 -4.54 21.88
C PHE A 202 -27.30 -3.66 21.81
N SER A 203 -26.99 -3.20 20.61
CA SER A 203 -26.09 -2.07 20.38
C SER A 203 -26.94 -0.91 19.88
N PHE A 204 -26.88 0.22 20.57
CA PHE A 204 -27.38 1.47 20.01
C PHE A 204 -26.25 2.49 20.00
N THR A 205 -25.93 2.97 18.81
CA THR A 205 -25.02 4.09 18.61
C THR A 205 -25.86 5.31 18.31
N LEU A 206 -25.89 6.27 19.23
CA LEU A 206 -26.55 7.56 19.01
C LEU A 206 -25.59 8.48 18.23
N GLY A 207 -25.40 8.17 16.95
CA GLY A 207 -24.52 8.92 16.05
C GLY A 207 -25.16 10.21 15.57
N LEU A 208 -25.04 11.30 16.33
CA LEU A 208 -25.16 12.65 15.75
C LEU A 208 -23.83 12.95 15.06
N TYR A 209 -23.67 12.46 13.81
CA TYR A 209 -22.47 12.72 13.03
C TYR A 209 -22.27 14.22 12.84
N HIS A 210 -21.15 14.73 13.36
CA HIS A 210 -20.66 16.08 13.17
C HIS A 210 -20.08 16.30 11.75
N LEU A 211 -19.93 15.21 10.99
CA LEU A 211 -19.50 15.16 9.60
C LEU A 211 -20.53 14.41 8.76
N ALA A 212 -21.17 15.10 7.83
CA ALA A 212 -22.06 14.49 6.84
C ALA A 212 -21.32 14.44 5.51
N VAL A 213 -20.21 13.70 5.44
CA VAL A 213 -19.43 13.47 4.21
C VAL A 213 -19.56 11.99 3.84
N ASN A 214 -19.81 11.72 2.57
CA ASN A 214 -19.85 10.36 2.05
C ASN A 214 -18.42 9.81 2.00
N SER A 215 -18.20 8.58 2.50
CA SER A 215 -16.84 7.99 2.61
C SER A 215 -16.08 7.99 1.29
N GLY A 216 -16.71 7.66 0.16
CA GLY A 216 -16.07 7.76 -1.16
C GLY A 216 -15.62 9.17 -1.51
N PHE A 217 -16.36 10.20 -1.12
CA PHE A 217 -15.91 11.58 -1.29
C PHE A 217 -14.81 11.97 -0.30
N ALA A 218 -14.82 11.43 0.92
CA ALA A 218 -13.76 11.66 1.89
C ALA A 218 -12.43 11.03 1.42
N GLU A 219 -12.45 9.79 0.94
CA GLU A 219 -11.25 9.16 0.36
C GLU A 219 -10.84 9.84 -0.95
N GLY A 220 -11.81 10.15 -1.81
CA GLY A 220 -11.56 10.78 -3.10
C GLY A 220 -10.90 12.15 -2.98
N ILE A 221 -11.29 12.99 -1.99
CA ILE A 221 -10.68 14.32 -1.85
C ILE A 221 -9.24 14.24 -1.37
N SER A 222 -8.92 13.24 -0.54
CA SER A 222 -7.55 13.00 -0.09
C SER A 222 -6.63 12.61 -1.27
N GLN A 223 -7.12 11.77 -2.18
CA GLN A 223 -6.40 11.42 -3.42
C GLN A 223 -6.32 12.60 -4.41
N TYR A 224 -7.42 13.36 -4.55
CA TYR A 224 -7.47 14.54 -5.41
C TYR A 224 -6.45 15.60 -4.99
N GLU A 225 -6.40 15.95 -3.70
CA GLU A 225 -5.42 16.92 -3.21
C GLU A 225 -3.99 16.38 -3.29
N ALA A 226 -3.76 15.11 -2.98
CA ALA A 226 -2.44 14.51 -3.17
C ALA A 226 -1.97 14.57 -4.64
N THR A 227 -2.87 14.35 -5.59
CA THR A 227 -2.58 14.43 -7.03
C THR A 227 -2.20 15.85 -7.47
N GLU A 228 -2.89 16.87 -6.95
CA GLU A 228 -2.59 18.28 -7.25
C GLU A 228 -1.19 18.71 -6.77
N TYR A 229 -0.57 17.96 -5.84
CA TYR A 229 0.79 18.18 -5.37
C TYR A 229 1.83 17.21 -5.98
N GLY A 230 1.41 16.35 -6.91
CA GLY A 230 2.29 15.34 -7.54
C GLY A 230 2.58 14.13 -6.65
N ASP A 231 1.81 13.94 -5.58
CA ASP A 231 2.04 12.92 -4.55
C ASP A 231 1.15 11.69 -4.72
N ASP A 232 0.11 11.78 -5.56
CA ASP A 232 -0.72 10.67 -6.03
C ASP A 232 -1.00 10.84 -7.54
N ARG A 233 -1.51 9.80 -8.21
CA ARG A 233 -1.87 9.86 -9.63
C ARG A 233 -3.03 8.95 -9.97
N TRP A 234 -3.79 9.32 -11.01
CA TRP A 234 -4.71 8.40 -11.67
C TRP A 234 -3.89 7.44 -12.55
N ASP A 235 -3.57 6.26 -12.01
CA ASP A 235 -2.77 5.24 -12.68
C ASP A 235 -3.62 4.22 -13.46
N THR A 236 -2.95 3.37 -14.23
CA THR A 236 -3.54 2.32 -15.07
C THR A 236 -4.24 1.22 -14.28
N HIS A 237 -3.91 0.99 -13.01
CA HIS A 237 -4.67 0.06 -12.17
C HIS A 237 -5.99 0.68 -11.74
N ARG A 238 -6.00 1.95 -11.31
CA ARG A 238 -7.25 2.65 -10.98
C ARG A 238 -8.17 2.75 -12.19
N ASP A 239 -7.59 3.04 -13.35
CA ASP A 239 -8.32 3.04 -14.62
C ASP A 239 -8.88 1.65 -14.94
N MET A 240 -8.09 0.58 -14.80
CA MET A 240 -8.54 -0.80 -14.97
C MET A 240 -9.72 -1.17 -14.05
N LEU A 241 -9.61 -0.88 -12.75
CA LEU A 241 -10.64 -1.18 -11.76
C LEU A 241 -11.96 -0.46 -12.13
N LEU A 242 -11.88 0.83 -12.49
CA LEU A 242 -13.05 1.61 -12.87
C LEU A 242 -13.63 1.17 -14.23
N ARG A 243 -12.75 0.89 -15.21
CA ARG A 243 -13.09 0.43 -16.56
C ARG A 243 -13.90 -0.85 -16.52
N MET A 244 -13.39 -1.87 -15.84
CA MET A 244 -14.10 -3.16 -15.77
C MET A 244 -15.39 -3.04 -14.97
N ALA A 245 -15.40 -2.26 -13.88
CA ALA A 245 -16.64 -2.02 -13.15
C ALA A 245 -17.71 -1.30 -13.99
N ALA A 246 -17.30 -0.36 -14.86
CA ALA A 246 -18.22 0.30 -15.78
C ALA A 246 -18.74 -0.64 -16.87
N LEU A 247 -17.83 -1.37 -17.54
CA LEU A 247 -18.16 -2.27 -18.65
C LEU A 247 -19.01 -3.47 -18.23
N GLU A 248 -18.82 -3.96 -17.01
CA GLU A 248 -19.49 -5.17 -16.49
C GLU A 248 -20.61 -4.84 -15.49
N ASN A 249 -21.02 -3.57 -15.43
CA ASN A 249 -22.13 -3.07 -14.60
C ASN A 249 -21.97 -3.38 -13.09
N ASP A 250 -20.74 -3.22 -12.59
CA ASP A 250 -20.32 -3.46 -11.21
C ASP A 250 -19.99 -2.16 -10.43
N LEU A 251 -20.33 -0.99 -10.99
CA LEU A 251 -20.15 0.29 -10.30
C LEU A 251 -20.97 0.38 -9.00
N LEU A 252 -20.33 0.82 -7.92
CA LEU A 252 -21.00 1.11 -6.66
C LEU A 252 -22.00 2.26 -6.82
N SER A 253 -23.23 2.05 -6.37
CA SER A 253 -24.22 3.13 -6.27
C SER A 253 -23.74 4.26 -5.35
N LEU A 254 -24.25 5.49 -5.55
CA LEU A 254 -23.93 6.65 -4.71
C LEU A 254 -24.12 6.39 -3.19
N PRO A 255 -25.20 5.74 -2.71
CA PRO A 255 -25.29 5.29 -1.32
C PRO A 255 -24.23 4.27 -0.92
N SER A 256 -23.94 3.29 -1.79
CA SER A 256 -22.92 2.26 -1.53
C SER A 256 -21.53 2.87 -1.39
N MET A 257 -21.19 3.92 -2.15
CA MET A 257 -19.92 4.67 -1.96
C MET A 257 -19.77 5.27 -0.55
N GLY A 258 -20.89 5.47 0.17
CA GLY A 258 -20.86 5.99 1.54
C GLY A 258 -20.43 4.98 2.59
N GLN A 259 -20.29 3.70 2.24
CA GLN A 259 -20.00 2.60 3.16
C GLN A 259 -18.64 1.98 2.84
N LEU A 260 -17.70 2.00 3.78
CA LEU A 260 -16.39 1.35 3.65
C LEU A 260 -16.42 -0.13 4.08
N GLY A 261 -17.16 -0.45 5.15
CA GLY A 261 -17.26 -1.82 5.69
C GLY A 261 -18.38 -2.66 5.07
N GLY A 262 -18.25 -3.99 5.17
CA GLY A 262 -19.28 -4.94 4.73
C GLY A 262 -19.31 -5.19 3.22
N LYS A 263 -18.23 -4.85 2.52
CA LYS A 263 -18.07 -5.08 1.09
C LYS A 263 -17.09 -6.23 0.87
N GLY A 264 -17.53 -7.30 0.22
CA GLY A 264 -16.65 -8.35 -0.27
C GLY A 264 -15.87 -7.87 -1.52
N ASN A 265 -14.76 -8.52 -1.83
CA ASN A 265 -13.98 -8.30 -3.06
C ASN A 265 -13.37 -6.89 -3.13
N PHE A 266 -12.85 -6.49 -4.30
CA PHE A 266 -12.22 -5.18 -4.48
C PHE A 266 -13.20 -4.00 -4.41
N HIS A 267 -14.48 -4.23 -4.11
CA HIS A 267 -15.47 -3.19 -3.86
C HIS A 267 -15.09 -2.24 -2.71
N GLY A 268 -14.25 -2.68 -1.77
CA GLY A 268 -13.65 -1.79 -0.77
C GLY A 268 -12.77 -0.72 -1.43
N GLU A 269 -11.86 -1.13 -2.31
CA GLU A 269 -11.00 -0.21 -3.09
C GLU A 269 -11.82 0.67 -4.03
N MET A 270 -12.92 0.15 -4.59
CA MET A 270 -13.81 0.93 -5.46
C MET A 270 -14.45 2.15 -4.78
N VAL A 271 -14.50 2.20 -3.44
CA VAL A 271 -14.91 3.41 -2.71
C VAL A 271 -13.93 4.56 -2.97
N TYR A 272 -12.63 4.27 -2.91
CA TYR A 272 -11.55 5.21 -3.16
C TYR A 272 -11.58 5.62 -4.64
N ASN A 273 -11.50 4.64 -5.56
CA ASN A 273 -11.37 4.92 -6.99
C ASN A 273 -12.58 5.64 -7.59
N GLN A 274 -13.82 5.24 -7.27
CA GLN A 274 -14.98 5.98 -7.77
C GLN A 274 -15.11 7.36 -7.13
N GLY A 275 -14.71 7.50 -5.86
CA GLY A 275 -14.67 8.76 -5.16
C GLY A 275 -13.76 9.75 -5.87
N PHE A 276 -12.53 9.32 -6.12
CA PHE A 276 -11.50 10.10 -6.81
C PHE A 276 -11.91 10.40 -8.27
N ALA A 277 -12.36 9.41 -9.03
CA ALA A 277 -12.82 9.59 -10.41
C ALA A 277 -13.95 10.61 -10.54
N MET A 278 -14.92 10.57 -9.63
CA MET A 278 -16.03 11.52 -9.65
C MET A 278 -15.58 12.93 -9.27
N LEU A 279 -14.59 13.10 -8.39
CA LEU A 279 -14.02 14.41 -8.11
C LEU A 279 -13.20 14.96 -9.28
N ASN A 280 -12.45 14.12 -9.99
CA ASN A 280 -11.77 14.50 -11.24
C ASN A 280 -12.80 14.99 -12.27
N TYR A 281 -13.86 14.23 -12.50
CA TYR A 281 -14.97 14.62 -13.38
C TYR A 281 -15.62 15.95 -12.96
N ILE A 282 -15.84 16.18 -11.65
CA ILE A 282 -16.37 17.45 -11.15
C ILE A 282 -15.38 18.60 -11.43
N GLY A 283 -14.09 18.37 -11.19
CA GLY A 283 -13.03 19.34 -11.44
C GLY A 283 -12.93 19.72 -12.91
N GLU A 284 -13.02 18.75 -13.82
CA GLU A 284 -13.01 18.96 -15.27
C GLU A 284 -14.28 19.68 -15.76
N ARG A 285 -15.46 19.27 -15.28
CA ARG A 285 -16.75 19.79 -15.75
C ARG A 285 -17.10 21.16 -15.17
N PHE A 286 -16.78 21.40 -13.89
CA PHE A 286 -17.22 22.61 -13.16
C PHE A 286 -16.04 23.49 -12.70
N GLY A 287 -14.80 23.01 -12.84
CA GLY A 287 -13.59 23.71 -12.45
C GLY A 287 -12.99 23.20 -11.12
N PRO A 288 -11.65 23.16 -10.97
CA PRO A 288 -10.99 22.69 -9.75
C PRO A 288 -11.46 23.36 -8.44
N PRO A 289 -11.80 24.68 -8.39
CA PRO A 289 -12.31 25.29 -7.16
C PRO A 289 -13.63 24.69 -6.67
N VAL A 290 -14.47 24.15 -7.57
CA VAL A 290 -15.78 23.57 -7.20
C VAL A 290 -15.61 22.31 -6.37
N VAL A 291 -14.56 21.51 -6.62
CA VAL A 291 -14.21 20.33 -5.83
C VAL A 291 -14.03 20.71 -4.35
N ARG A 292 -13.19 21.71 -4.08
CA ARG A 292 -12.89 22.20 -2.72
C ARG A 292 -14.10 22.84 -2.06
N GLN A 293 -14.90 23.59 -2.81
CA GLN A 293 -16.15 24.18 -2.32
C GLN A 293 -17.12 23.13 -1.77
N ILE A 294 -17.19 21.91 -2.31
CA ILE A 294 -18.07 20.85 -1.79
C ILE A 294 -17.80 20.57 -0.31
N PHE A 295 -16.53 20.60 0.10
CA PHE A 295 -16.08 20.30 1.46
C PHE A 295 -16.11 21.52 2.38
N GLU A 296 -15.98 22.74 1.84
CA GLU A 296 -16.20 23.98 2.59
C GLU A 296 -17.67 24.23 2.92
N HIS A 297 -18.58 23.73 2.09
CA HIS A 297 -20.00 23.77 2.37
C HIS A 297 -20.32 22.81 3.54
N ARG A 298 -20.84 23.37 4.64
CA ARG A 298 -21.15 22.65 5.90
C ARG A 298 -22.65 22.36 6.06
N PRO A 299 -23.25 21.39 5.34
CA PRO A 299 -24.67 21.15 5.38
C PRO A 299 -25.07 20.51 6.70
N ILE A 300 -26.18 20.98 7.28
CA ILE A 300 -26.64 20.55 8.61
C ILE A 300 -27.11 19.08 8.58
N ILE A 301 -27.71 18.61 7.47
CA ILE A 301 -28.45 17.33 7.43
C ILE A 301 -27.89 16.30 6.43
N ASN A 302 -27.46 16.68 5.21
CA ASN A 302 -26.95 15.70 4.22
C ASN A 302 -25.88 16.26 3.28
N PHE A 303 -24.92 15.42 2.91
CA PHE A 303 -23.81 15.74 1.99
C PHE A 303 -24.30 16.18 0.60
N ASN A 304 -25.38 15.56 0.11
CA ASN A 304 -25.93 15.80 -1.23
C ASN A 304 -26.29 17.27 -1.47
N SER A 305 -26.63 18.01 -0.41
CA SER A 305 -26.90 19.44 -0.52
C SER A 305 -25.64 20.28 -0.79
N SER A 306 -24.45 19.86 -0.31
CA SER A 306 -23.17 20.47 -0.70
C SER A 306 -22.90 20.30 -2.19
N LEU A 307 -23.07 19.08 -2.70
CA LEU A 307 -22.90 18.79 -4.13
C LEU A 307 -23.79 19.68 -4.99
N LYS A 308 -25.08 19.79 -4.63
CA LYS A 308 -26.03 20.64 -5.36
C LYS A 308 -25.67 22.12 -5.26
N LYS A 309 -25.20 22.59 -4.11
CA LYS A 309 -24.85 23.99 -3.91
C LYS A 309 -23.59 24.37 -4.70
N ALA A 310 -22.60 23.49 -4.75
CA ALA A 310 -21.35 23.73 -5.45
C ALA A 310 -21.50 23.57 -6.99
N THR A 311 -22.19 22.53 -7.45
CA THR A 311 -22.29 22.21 -8.90
C THR A 311 -23.54 22.76 -9.58
N GLY A 312 -24.55 23.18 -8.80
CA GLY A 312 -25.88 23.52 -9.32
C GLY A 312 -26.75 22.30 -9.68
N VAL A 313 -26.21 21.09 -9.65
CA VAL A 313 -26.85 19.85 -10.12
C VAL A 313 -27.14 18.90 -8.94
N SER A 314 -28.27 18.19 -8.95
CA SER A 314 -28.57 17.23 -7.88
C SER A 314 -27.57 16.07 -7.87
N ALA A 315 -27.20 15.55 -6.69
CA ALA A 315 -26.27 14.42 -6.58
C ALA A 315 -26.67 13.18 -7.41
N LYS A 316 -27.97 12.91 -7.54
CA LYS A 316 -28.49 11.82 -8.39
C LYS A 316 -28.26 12.07 -9.88
N GLN A 317 -28.43 13.31 -10.34
CA GLN A 317 -28.16 13.68 -11.73
C GLN A 317 -26.67 13.66 -11.99
N LEU A 318 -25.87 14.21 -11.07
CA LEU A 318 -24.41 14.21 -11.17
C LEU A 318 -23.86 12.78 -11.31
N TYR A 319 -24.31 11.85 -10.47
CA TYR A 319 -23.91 10.44 -10.57
C TYR A 319 -24.34 9.81 -11.90
N ARG A 320 -25.55 10.08 -12.40
CA ARG A 320 -26.00 9.56 -13.70
C ARG A 320 -25.14 10.10 -14.86
N ASP A 321 -24.87 11.40 -14.86
CA ASP A 321 -24.05 12.03 -15.90
C ASP A 321 -22.62 11.50 -15.88
N TRP A 322 -22.03 11.37 -14.69
CA TRP A 322 -20.70 10.78 -14.51
C TRP A 322 -20.66 9.32 -14.96
N LYS A 323 -21.64 8.50 -14.54
CA LYS A 323 -21.75 7.09 -14.93
C LYS A 323 -21.83 6.95 -16.46
N ALA A 324 -22.72 7.71 -17.11
CA ALA A 324 -22.85 7.68 -18.56
C ALA A 324 -21.56 8.11 -19.27
N HIS A 325 -20.87 9.12 -18.74
CA HIS A 325 -19.59 9.59 -19.28
C HIS A 325 -18.51 8.50 -19.25
N ILE A 326 -18.33 7.82 -18.11
CA ILE A 326 -17.32 6.75 -18.00
C ILE A 326 -17.70 5.51 -18.79
N GLU A 327 -18.99 5.15 -18.86
CA GLU A 327 -19.45 4.02 -19.69
C GLU A 327 -19.18 4.28 -21.17
N GLU A 328 -19.42 5.51 -21.66
CA GLU A 328 -19.11 5.91 -23.03
C GLU A 328 -17.60 5.86 -23.31
N GLN A 329 -16.78 6.46 -22.43
CA GLN A 329 -15.33 6.46 -22.56
C GLN A 329 -14.75 5.04 -22.61
N TYR A 330 -15.14 4.18 -21.67
CA TYR A 330 -14.59 2.84 -21.58
C TYR A 330 -15.13 1.89 -22.65
N SER A 331 -16.35 2.10 -23.15
CA SER A 331 -16.85 1.37 -24.32
C SER A 331 -16.01 1.66 -25.57
N ALA A 332 -15.51 2.89 -25.72
CA ALA A 332 -14.58 3.22 -26.79
C ALA A 332 -13.22 2.52 -26.62
N VAL A 333 -12.70 2.42 -25.38
CA VAL A 333 -11.47 1.66 -25.09
C VAL A 333 -11.64 0.18 -25.44
N GLN A 334 -12.74 -0.44 -25.00
CA GLN A 334 -13.07 -1.84 -25.34
C GLN A 334 -13.16 -2.05 -26.84
N SER A 335 -13.82 -1.15 -27.57
CA SER A 335 -13.92 -1.22 -29.04
C SER A 335 -12.53 -1.16 -29.68
N GLY A 336 -11.64 -0.29 -29.21
CA GLY A 336 -10.26 -0.20 -29.71
C GLY A 336 -9.43 -1.46 -29.50
N VAL A 337 -9.59 -2.13 -28.34
CA VAL A 337 -8.95 -3.45 -28.09
C VAL A 337 -9.48 -4.50 -29.07
N GLN A 338 -10.80 -4.53 -29.27
CA GLN A 338 -11.44 -5.47 -30.20
C GLN A 338 -10.99 -5.24 -31.66
N GLU A 339 -10.91 -3.98 -32.10
CA GLU A 339 -10.46 -3.59 -33.43
C GLU A 339 -8.99 -3.96 -33.70
N THR A 340 -8.14 -3.91 -32.67
CA THR A 340 -6.71 -4.27 -32.76
C THR A 340 -6.44 -5.77 -32.54
N GLY A 341 -7.51 -6.56 -32.39
CA GLY A 341 -7.44 -8.01 -32.23
C GLY A 341 -7.21 -8.43 -30.78
N GLU A 342 -8.31 -8.62 -30.05
CA GLU A 342 -8.31 -9.09 -28.65
C GLU A 342 -7.72 -10.50 -28.52
N ARG A 343 -6.85 -10.68 -27.52
CA ARG A 343 -6.14 -11.94 -27.21
C ARG A 343 -6.04 -12.14 -25.70
N GLU A 344 -7.06 -12.78 -25.16
CA GLU A 344 -7.17 -13.12 -23.72
C GLU A 344 -6.77 -14.58 -23.44
N GLY A 345 -6.92 -15.48 -24.41
CA GLY A 345 -6.65 -16.90 -24.22
C GLY A 345 -7.81 -17.65 -23.54
N GLU A 346 -7.50 -18.81 -22.98
CA GLU A 346 -8.48 -19.74 -22.40
C GLU A 346 -8.57 -19.56 -20.88
N LEU A 347 -9.78 -19.31 -20.36
CA LEU A 347 -10.04 -19.33 -18.91
C LEU A 347 -9.85 -20.75 -18.35
N ILE A 348 -8.98 -20.91 -17.36
CA ILE A 348 -8.66 -22.23 -16.76
C ILE A 348 -8.94 -22.33 -15.26
N VAL A 349 -9.00 -21.21 -14.53
CA VAL A 349 -9.38 -21.17 -13.11
C VAL A 349 -10.26 -19.94 -12.86
N ASP A 350 -11.47 -20.21 -12.39
CA ASP A 350 -12.43 -19.25 -11.87
C ASP A 350 -13.10 -19.89 -10.65
N ARG A 351 -12.57 -19.60 -9.47
CA ARG A 351 -12.99 -20.23 -8.22
C ARG A 351 -13.46 -19.23 -7.17
N GLY A 352 -13.23 -17.94 -7.42
CA GLY A 352 -13.43 -16.89 -6.45
C GLY A 352 -13.09 -15.53 -7.01
N ASN A 353 -12.90 -14.57 -6.12
CA ASN A 353 -12.59 -13.19 -6.48
C ASN A 353 -11.08 -12.96 -6.62
N LEU A 354 -10.27 -13.85 -6.08
CA LEU A 354 -8.82 -13.82 -6.22
C LEU A 354 -8.37 -15.20 -6.66
N ASP A 355 -7.96 -15.35 -7.91
CA ASP A 355 -7.14 -16.45 -8.40
C ASP A 355 -5.88 -15.85 -9.04
N TYR A 356 -4.76 -15.93 -8.33
CA TYR A 356 -3.53 -15.21 -8.69
C TYR A 356 -2.25 -15.95 -8.26
N HIS A 357 -1.09 -15.37 -8.61
CA HIS A 357 0.24 -15.98 -8.46
C HIS A 357 0.32 -17.43 -9.00
N PRO A 358 -0.08 -17.68 -10.25
CA PRO A 358 0.06 -19.01 -10.84
C PRO A 358 1.53 -19.41 -10.92
N VAL A 359 1.85 -20.67 -10.61
CA VAL A 359 3.21 -21.23 -10.78
C VAL A 359 3.12 -22.67 -11.25
N TYR A 360 3.64 -22.93 -12.46
CA TYR A 360 3.79 -24.30 -12.94
C TYR A 360 4.72 -25.13 -12.04
N SER A 361 4.33 -26.37 -11.79
CA SER A 361 5.25 -27.37 -11.23
C SER A 361 6.41 -27.62 -12.20
N PRO A 362 7.60 -28.04 -11.71
CA PRO A 362 8.75 -28.29 -12.58
C PRO A 362 8.50 -29.36 -13.65
N GLN A 363 7.59 -30.30 -13.39
CA GLN A 363 7.21 -31.36 -14.34
C GLN A 363 6.13 -30.90 -15.34
N GLY A 364 5.47 -29.77 -15.10
CA GLY A 364 4.42 -29.23 -15.97
C GLY A 364 3.08 -29.98 -15.87
N ASP A 365 2.92 -30.90 -14.92
CA ASP A 365 1.69 -31.68 -14.70
C ASP A 365 0.70 -31.02 -13.74
N LYS A 366 1.19 -30.08 -12.91
CA LYS A 366 0.41 -29.33 -11.91
C LYS A 366 0.63 -27.83 -12.00
N LEU A 367 -0.37 -27.10 -11.52
CA LEU A 367 -0.37 -25.65 -11.33
C LEU A 367 -0.62 -25.33 -9.86
N GLY A 368 0.33 -24.64 -9.22
CA GLY A 368 0.07 -23.97 -7.95
C GLY A 368 -0.58 -22.62 -8.23
N PHE A 369 -1.46 -22.16 -7.34
CA PHE A 369 -2.02 -20.81 -7.37
C PHE A 369 -2.59 -20.47 -6.00
N ILE A 370 -2.79 -19.19 -5.74
CA ILE A 370 -3.44 -18.74 -4.51
C ILE A 370 -4.87 -18.35 -4.85
N SER A 371 -5.81 -18.78 -4.00
CA SER A 371 -7.21 -18.47 -4.20
C SER A 371 -7.97 -18.21 -2.89
N ASN A 372 -8.93 -17.28 -2.91
CA ASN A 372 -9.89 -17.14 -1.82
C ASN A 372 -11.10 -18.09 -1.95
N ASP A 373 -11.20 -18.84 -3.06
CA ASP A 373 -12.44 -19.51 -3.48
C ASP A 373 -13.67 -18.56 -3.28
N ASP A 374 -14.80 -19.08 -2.82
CA ASP A 374 -16.00 -18.30 -2.46
C ASP A 374 -15.97 -17.74 -1.02
N SER A 375 -14.79 -17.49 -0.43
CA SER A 375 -14.72 -16.93 0.93
C SER A 375 -15.30 -15.51 0.97
N ASP A 376 -16.22 -15.27 1.92
CA ASP A 376 -16.86 -13.97 2.17
C ASP A 376 -15.86 -12.83 2.46
N TYR A 377 -14.64 -13.20 2.88
CA TYR A 377 -13.54 -12.28 3.16
C TYR A 377 -12.35 -12.65 2.26
N PHE A 378 -11.43 -11.70 2.06
CA PHE A 378 -10.16 -11.90 1.32
C PHE A 378 -9.15 -12.80 2.06
N ILE A 379 -9.63 -13.92 2.60
CA ILE A 379 -8.81 -14.93 3.23
C ILE A 379 -8.42 -15.92 2.15
N THR A 380 -7.18 -15.85 1.72
CA THR A 380 -6.64 -16.67 0.65
C THR A 380 -5.98 -17.95 1.16
N GLU A 381 -5.97 -18.97 0.31
CA GLU A 381 -5.35 -20.27 0.55
C GLU A 381 -4.43 -20.62 -0.64
N LEU A 382 -3.30 -21.27 -0.35
CA LEU A 382 -2.45 -21.87 -1.38
C LEU A 382 -3.09 -23.18 -1.86
N LYS A 383 -3.27 -23.32 -3.18
CA LYS A 383 -3.89 -24.47 -3.82
C LYS A 383 -3.01 -25.03 -4.94
N VAL A 384 -3.22 -26.30 -5.25
CA VAL A 384 -2.58 -27.01 -6.36
C VAL A 384 -3.63 -27.72 -7.19
N MET A 385 -3.66 -27.42 -8.48
CA MET A 385 -4.48 -28.09 -9.50
C MET A 385 -3.63 -29.10 -10.28
N ASP A 386 -4.13 -30.32 -10.41
CA ASP A 386 -3.64 -31.28 -11.40
C ASP A 386 -4.19 -30.90 -12.79
N LEU A 387 -3.31 -30.66 -13.76
CA LEU A 387 -3.70 -30.09 -15.05
C LEU A 387 -4.45 -31.08 -15.96
N THR A 388 -4.29 -32.38 -15.72
CA THR A 388 -4.94 -33.45 -16.48
C THR A 388 -6.34 -33.73 -15.93
N THR A 389 -6.46 -33.92 -14.62
CA THR A 389 -7.71 -34.30 -13.94
C THR A 389 -8.53 -33.09 -13.51
N LYS A 390 -7.96 -31.88 -13.53
CA LYS A 390 -8.53 -30.63 -13.02
C LYS A 390 -8.86 -30.65 -11.52
N LYS A 391 -8.35 -31.64 -10.79
CA LYS A 391 -8.57 -31.74 -9.35
C LYS A 391 -7.74 -30.69 -8.61
N VAL A 392 -8.41 -29.85 -7.82
CA VAL A 392 -7.78 -28.84 -6.95
C VAL A 392 -7.65 -29.37 -5.52
N THR A 393 -6.49 -29.16 -4.92
CA THR A 393 -6.19 -29.55 -3.53
C THR A 393 -5.65 -28.35 -2.76
N LYS A 394 -6.18 -28.10 -1.56
CA LYS A 394 -5.62 -27.12 -0.63
C LYS A 394 -4.29 -27.58 -0.05
N ILE A 395 -3.32 -26.67 0.01
CA ILE A 395 -1.99 -26.87 0.56
C ILE A 395 -1.82 -26.16 1.91
N ALA A 396 -2.13 -24.87 1.97
CA ALA A 396 -1.91 -24.05 3.17
C ALA A 396 -2.95 -22.94 3.29
N ASP A 397 -3.29 -22.59 4.53
CA ASP A 397 -4.21 -21.49 4.86
C ASP A 397 -3.44 -20.16 4.98
N ARG A 398 -4.12 -19.04 4.67
CA ARG A 398 -3.62 -17.67 4.87
C ARG A 398 -2.28 -17.41 4.19
N VAL A 399 -2.19 -17.79 2.92
CA VAL A 399 -1.08 -17.45 2.04
C VAL A 399 -1.59 -16.43 1.03
N ASP A 400 -1.04 -15.23 1.06
CA ASP A 400 -1.49 -14.05 0.30
C ASP A 400 -0.34 -13.37 -0.48
N ASN A 401 0.81 -14.04 -0.56
CA ASN A 401 2.04 -13.56 -1.21
C ASN A 401 2.62 -14.63 -2.13
N ARG A 402 3.68 -14.33 -2.89
CA ARG A 402 4.30 -15.27 -3.85
C ARG A 402 4.79 -16.56 -3.15
N PHE A 403 4.71 -17.67 -3.89
CA PHE A 403 5.24 -18.98 -3.49
C PHE A 403 6.03 -19.60 -4.66
N VAL A 404 6.81 -20.65 -4.39
CA VAL A 404 7.55 -21.39 -5.43
C VAL A 404 7.56 -22.89 -5.17
N TRP A 405 7.73 -23.66 -6.23
CA TRP A 405 8.00 -25.10 -6.13
C TRP A 405 9.48 -25.34 -5.80
N THR A 406 9.75 -26.40 -5.05
CA THR A 406 11.08 -27.03 -5.04
C THR A 406 11.37 -27.66 -6.39
N ALA A 407 12.64 -27.76 -6.79
CA ALA A 407 13.05 -28.35 -8.07
C ALA A 407 12.52 -29.80 -8.25
N SER A 408 12.34 -30.54 -7.15
CA SER A 408 11.74 -31.88 -7.17
C SER A 408 10.24 -31.91 -7.47
N GLY A 409 9.52 -30.81 -7.31
CA GLY A 409 8.04 -30.76 -7.43
C GLY A 409 7.27 -31.38 -6.26
N ASP A 410 7.95 -31.95 -5.27
CA ASP A 410 7.35 -32.63 -4.11
C ASP A 410 7.03 -31.68 -2.93
N SER A 411 7.53 -30.44 -2.97
CA SER A 411 7.38 -29.45 -1.90
C SER A 411 7.22 -28.04 -2.45
N LEU A 412 6.60 -27.17 -1.66
CA LEU A 412 6.36 -25.76 -1.94
C LEU A 412 7.02 -24.88 -0.87
N MET A 413 7.49 -23.69 -1.26
CA MET A 413 7.95 -22.65 -0.35
C MET A 413 7.07 -21.41 -0.46
N TYR A 414 6.69 -20.84 0.67
CA TYR A 414 5.84 -19.65 0.73
C TYR A 414 6.11 -18.86 2.01
N ILE A 415 5.49 -17.70 2.13
CA ILE A 415 5.56 -16.87 3.33
C ILE A 415 4.30 -17.04 4.15
N LYS A 416 4.48 -16.99 5.47
CA LYS A 416 3.39 -16.97 6.43
C LYS A 416 3.68 -15.99 7.55
N ALA A 417 2.65 -15.28 7.99
CA ALA A 417 2.75 -14.41 9.15
C ALA A 417 2.83 -15.24 10.44
N VAL A 418 3.85 -14.97 11.26
CA VAL A 418 3.99 -15.50 12.62
C VAL A 418 4.05 -14.33 13.60
N GLY A 419 2.96 -14.13 14.34
CA GLY A 419 2.75 -12.88 15.05
C GLY A 419 2.73 -11.72 14.06
N ALA A 420 3.48 -10.66 14.34
CA ALA A 420 3.57 -9.46 13.50
C ALA A 420 4.50 -9.58 12.28
N ARG A 421 5.21 -10.69 12.10
CA ARG A 421 6.33 -10.80 11.11
C ARG A 421 6.08 -11.87 10.06
N TRP A 422 6.62 -11.64 8.86
CA TRP A 422 6.67 -12.63 7.79
C TRP A 422 7.93 -13.49 7.86
N ASP A 423 7.74 -14.79 7.71
CA ASP A 423 8.81 -15.77 7.61
C ASP A 423 8.55 -16.79 6.51
N ILE A 424 9.63 -17.43 6.05
CA ILE A 424 9.62 -18.42 4.99
C ILE A 424 9.31 -19.80 5.58
N PHE A 425 8.41 -20.51 4.91
CA PHE A 425 7.99 -21.86 5.23
C PHE A 425 8.17 -22.77 4.02
N THR A 426 8.45 -24.04 4.29
CA THR A 426 8.43 -25.14 3.33
C THR A 426 7.30 -26.10 3.69
N TYR A 427 6.57 -26.59 2.69
CA TYR A 427 5.53 -27.60 2.87
C TYR A 427 5.79 -28.79 1.95
N ASP A 428 5.93 -29.97 2.56
CA ASP A 428 6.05 -31.23 1.85
C ASP A 428 4.66 -31.81 1.54
N ILE A 429 4.38 -32.04 0.25
CA ILE A 429 3.05 -32.41 -0.22
C ILE A 429 2.67 -33.83 0.17
N LYS A 430 3.63 -34.75 0.18
CA LYS A 430 3.40 -36.18 0.46
C LYS A 430 3.13 -36.42 1.95
N THR A 431 3.98 -35.86 2.79
CA THR A 431 3.91 -35.99 4.25
C THR A 431 2.95 -35.00 4.90
N LYS A 432 2.52 -33.97 4.16
CA LYS A 432 1.70 -32.84 4.65
C LYS A 432 2.36 -32.11 5.82
N LYS A 433 3.69 -32.03 5.80
CA LYS A 433 4.49 -31.42 6.87
C LYS A 433 4.90 -30.02 6.47
N GLU A 434 4.44 -29.04 7.23
CA GLU A 434 4.91 -27.66 7.19
C GLU A 434 6.14 -27.49 8.11
N THR A 435 7.19 -26.82 7.63
CA THR A 435 8.41 -26.51 8.40
C THR A 435 8.77 -25.05 8.19
N ARG A 436 9.02 -24.34 9.30
CA ARG A 436 9.48 -22.94 9.27
C ARG A 436 10.99 -22.92 8.97
N VAL A 437 11.40 -22.15 7.97
CA VAL A 437 12.80 -22.01 7.54
C VAL A 437 13.48 -20.84 8.24
N THR A 438 12.78 -19.71 8.38
CA THR A 438 13.36 -18.48 8.97
C THR A 438 12.58 -17.97 10.17
N VAL A 439 13.23 -17.15 11.00
CA VAL A 439 12.61 -16.53 12.17
C VAL A 439 12.95 -15.04 12.19
N GLY A 440 11.93 -14.19 12.07
CA GLY A 440 12.08 -12.74 12.09
C GLY A 440 12.83 -12.18 10.88
N LEU A 441 12.83 -12.92 9.75
CA LEU A 441 13.48 -12.47 8.52
C LEU A 441 12.82 -11.20 7.97
N ARG A 442 11.48 -11.11 8.12
CA ARG A 442 10.65 -10.06 7.51
C ARG A 442 10.86 -10.03 6.00
N GLY A 443 10.79 -11.22 5.41
CA GLY A 443 11.03 -11.46 3.99
C GLY A 443 9.72 -11.70 3.25
N LYS A 444 9.58 -11.08 2.07
CA LYS A 444 8.53 -11.34 1.08
C LYS A 444 9.11 -11.87 -0.23
N ASP A 445 8.24 -12.31 -1.15
CA ASP A 445 8.58 -12.75 -2.51
C ASP A 445 9.73 -13.79 -2.59
N PRO A 446 9.57 -15.01 -2.03
CA PRO A 446 10.64 -15.98 -1.95
C PRO A 446 10.82 -16.67 -3.30
N THR A 447 12.07 -16.93 -3.69
CA THR A 447 12.39 -17.70 -4.91
C THR A 447 13.59 -18.61 -4.70
N LEU A 448 13.57 -19.79 -5.28
CA LEU A 448 14.58 -20.83 -5.05
C LEU A 448 15.60 -20.87 -6.19
N SER A 449 16.88 -21.00 -5.86
CA SER A 449 17.95 -21.19 -6.84
C SER A 449 17.74 -22.49 -7.62
N PRO A 450 18.21 -22.58 -8.90
CA PRO A 450 18.05 -23.80 -9.70
C PRO A 450 18.67 -25.05 -9.05
N ASP A 451 19.73 -24.88 -8.25
CA ASP A 451 20.38 -25.96 -7.51
C ASP A 451 19.70 -26.31 -6.17
N GLY A 452 18.66 -25.57 -5.77
CA GLY A 452 17.87 -25.81 -4.57
C GLY A 452 18.55 -25.46 -3.25
N LYS A 453 19.67 -24.72 -3.26
CA LYS A 453 20.46 -24.43 -2.05
C LYS A 453 20.21 -23.05 -1.46
N GLN A 454 19.83 -22.07 -2.27
CA GLN A 454 19.67 -20.68 -1.85
C GLN A 454 18.26 -20.19 -2.16
N ILE A 455 17.73 -19.38 -1.26
CA ILE A 455 16.47 -18.68 -1.40
C ILE A 455 16.78 -17.19 -1.53
N ALA A 456 16.32 -16.57 -2.62
CA ALA A 456 16.29 -15.12 -2.70
C ALA A 456 14.94 -14.60 -2.18
N PHE A 457 14.95 -13.42 -1.58
CA PHE A 457 13.78 -12.80 -0.98
C PHE A 457 13.93 -11.28 -0.95
N VAL A 458 12.84 -10.56 -0.74
CA VAL A 458 12.84 -9.12 -0.49
C VAL A 458 12.60 -8.87 0.99
N THR A 459 13.51 -8.21 1.70
CA THR A 459 13.28 -7.78 3.08
C THR A 459 12.73 -6.36 3.13
N MET A 460 11.88 -6.07 4.11
CA MET A 460 11.31 -4.74 4.32
C MET A 460 11.58 -4.28 5.74
N ARG A 461 12.28 -3.15 5.89
CA ARG A 461 12.62 -2.54 7.18
C ARG A 461 12.67 -1.02 7.03
N ASP A 462 12.03 -0.33 7.97
CA ASP A 462 12.01 1.14 8.05
C ASP A 462 11.75 1.81 6.69
N GLY A 463 10.70 1.35 6.02
CA GLY A 463 10.20 1.91 4.77
C GLY A 463 11.06 1.65 3.53
N THR A 464 12.09 0.81 3.65
CA THR A 464 12.99 0.44 2.55
C THR A 464 12.93 -1.06 2.27
N ALA A 465 13.10 -1.43 1.00
CA ALA A 465 13.20 -2.83 0.58
C ALA A 465 14.62 -3.20 0.16
N ASN A 466 15.04 -4.44 0.40
CA ASN A 466 16.33 -4.94 -0.07
C ASN A 466 16.23 -6.40 -0.53
N ILE A 467 16.99 -6.77 -1.56
CA ILE A 467 17.11 -8.16 -2.01
C ILE A 467 18.13 -8.87 -1.12
N GLY A 468 17.72 -10.00 -0.55
CA GLY A 468 18.54 -10.87 0.28
C GLY A 468 18.62 -12.30 -0.26
N LEU A 469 19.63 -13.02 0.22
CA LEU A 469 19.82 -14.45 0.01
C LEU A 469 19.92 -15.14 1.37
N VAL A 470 19.35 -16.33 1.49
CA VAL A 470 19.44 -17.22 2.66
C VAL A 470 19.54 -18.66 2.18
N ASN A 471 20.26 -19.52 2.88
CA ASN A 471 20.29 -20.94 2.57
C ASN A 471 18.93 -21.60 2.86
N THR A 472 18.64 -22.72 2.21
CA THR A 472 17.39 -23.47 2.43
C THR A 472 17.25 -24.06 3.84
N ASP A 473 18.33 -24.11 4.62
CA ASP A 473 18.33 -24.45 6.04
C ASP A 473 18.15 -23.23 6.98
N GLY A 474 17.93 -22.04 6.40
CA GLY A 474 17.75 -20.79 7.12
C GLY A 474 19.06 -20.09 7.53
N THR A 475 20.22 -20.61 7.14
CA THR A 475 21.53 -20.06 7.50
C THR A 475 22.09 -19.07 6.45
N ASP A 476 23.18 -18.38 6.78
CA ASP A 476 23.94 -17.51 5.87
C ASP A 476 23.12 -16.41 5.16
N VAL A 477 22.27 -15.71 5.94
CA VAL A 477 21.54 -14.55 5.43
C VAL A 477 22.54 -13.45 5.00
N ARG A 478 22.45 -13.01 3.75
CA ARG A 478 23.26 -11.93 3.15
C ARG A 478 22.41 -11.04 2.25
N TYR A 479 22.77 -9.76 2.08
CA TYR A 479 22.00 -8.82 1.27
C TYR A 479 22.74 -8.40 0.00
N LEU A 480 22.07 -8.48 -1.15
CA LEU A 480 22.61 -8.08 -2.45
C LEU A 480 22.46 -6.57 -2.69
N THR A 481 21.53 -5.92 -2.01
CA THR A 481 21.26 -4.47 -2.11
C THR A 481 21.28 -3.82 -0.72
N ASN A 482 21.42 -2.49 -0.67
CA ASN A 482 21.46 -1.73 0.60
C ASN A 482 20.89 -0.31 0.47
N ASN A 483 19.65 -0.21 0.01
CA ASN A 483 19.09 1.08 -0.38
C ASN A 483 18.59 1.86 0.86
N ASN A 484 18.61 3.18 0.72
CA ASN A 484 18.21 4.13 1.76
C ASN A 484 17.23 5.21 1.27
N ASP A 485 16.75 5.11 0.02
CA ASP A 485 16.02 6.15 -0.71
C ASP A 485 14.58 5.71 -1.11
N ALA A 486 13.90 4.98 -0.21
CA ALA A 486 12.55 4.42 -0.42
C ALA A 486 12.39 3.47 -1.62
N THR A 487 13.48 3.12 -2.32
CA THR A 487 13.49 2.11 -3.38
C THR A 487 12.79 0.82 -2.95
N GLN A 488 11.93 0.30 -3.84
CA GLN A 488 11.21 -0.94 -3.67
C GLN A 488 11.65 -1.99 -4.69
N TYR A 489 11.67 -3.25 -4.26
CA TYR A 489 11.98 -4.42 -5.10
C TYR A 489 10.82 -5.41 -5.06
N PHE A 490 10.54 -6.06 -6.19
CA PHE A 490 9.39 -6.95 -6.33
C PHE A 490 9.76 -8.25 -7.05
N GLY A 491 9.26 -9.36 -6.51
CA GLY A 491 9.19 -10.64 -7.22
C GLY A 491 10.49 -11.13 -7.87
N PRO A 492 11.63 -11.22 -7.15
CA PRO A 492 12.87 -11.74 -7.76
C PRO A 492 12.69 -13.16 -8.32
N LYS A 493 13.35 -13.43 -9.45
CA LYS A 493 13.38 -14.72 -10.14
C LYS A 493 14.80 -15.09 -10.53
N TRP A 494 15.23 -16.28 -10.11
CA TRP A 494 16.52 -16.82 -10.52
C TRP A 494 16.57 -17.09 -12.02
N SER A 495 17.69 -16.71 -12.64
CA SER A 495 18.01 -17.17 -13.99
C SER A 495 18.16 -18.70 -14.00
N PRO A 496 17.84 -19.38 -15.11
CA PRO A 496 17.98 -20.84 -15.21
C PRO A 496 19.42 -21.33 -14.96
N ASP A 497 20.42 -20.50 -15.25
CA ASP A 497 21.83 -20.80 -15.01
C ASP A 497 22.31 -20.51 -13.58
N GLY A 498 21.45 -19.94 -12.73
CA GLY A 498 21.71 -19.64 -11.33
C GLY A 498 22.70 -18.51 -11.07
N LYS A 499 23.03 -17.68 -12.07
CA LYS A 499 24.00 -16.57 -11.93
C LYS A 499 23.37 -15.22 -11.61
N HIS A 500 22.09 -15.04 -11.93
CA HIS A 500 21.42 -13.75 -11.87
C HIS A 500 20.06 -13.83 -11.19
N LEU A 501 19.58 -12.70 -10.67
CA LEU A 501 18.17 -12.49 -10.33
C LEU A 501 17.58 -11.42 -11.26
N LEU A 502 16.40 -11.70 -11.82
CA LEU A 502 15.55 -10.78 -12.56
C LEU A 502 14.41 -10.32 -11.65
N PHE A 503 14.08 -9.04 -11.63
CA PHE A 503 13.08 -8.48 -10.72
C PHE A 503 12.56 -7.15 -11.23
N SER A 504 11.45 -6.69 -10.64
CA SER A 504 10.99 -5.32 -10.85
C SER A 504 11.50 -4.40 -9.76
N ILE A 505 11.80 -3.16 -10.14
CA ILE A 505 12.31 -2.13 -9.25
C ILE A 505 11.51 -0.84 -9.42
N PHE A 506 11.24 -0.16 -8.31
CA PHE A 506 10.64 1.16 -8.30
C PHE A 506 11.48 2.11 -7.44
N ARG A 507 11.68 3.33 -7.91
CA ARG A 507 12.32 4.42 -7.19
C ARG A 507 11.44 5.65 -7.21
N THR A 508 11.50 6.46 -6.16
CA THR A 508 10.82 7.76 -6.10
C THR A 508 11.07 8.59 -7.36
N GLY A 509 9.99 9.02 -8.01
CA GLY A 509 10.02 9.85 -9.22
C GLY A 509 10.22 9.07 -10.53
N GLU A 510 10.26 7.73 -10.48
CA GLU A 510 10.43 6.85 -11.64
C GLU A 510 9.23 5.91 -11.79
N ASP A 511 9.03 5.33 -12.97
CA ASP A 511 8.10 4.21 -13.14
C ASP A 511 8.81 2.90 -12.83
N ARG A 512 8.05 1.82 -12.71
CA ARG A 512 8.62 0.51 -12.39
C ARG A 512 9.37 -0.04 -13.61
N ASP A 513 10.62 -0.43 -13.40
CA ASP A 513 11.48 -1.01 -14.43
C ASP A 513 11.74 -2.50 -14.14
N ILE A 514 12.25 -3.23 -15.14
CA ILE A 514 12.76 -4.60 -14.99
C ILE A 514 14.29 -4.57 -15.01
N ALA A 515 14.89 -5.16 -13.98
CA ALA A 515 16.33 -5.17 -13.81
C ALA A 515 16.87 -6.56 -13.47
N ILE A 516 18.17 -6.72 -13.68
CA ILE A 516 18.95 -7.90 -13.37
C ILE A 516 20.11 -7.56 -12.44
N ILE A 517 20.48 -8.50 -11.56
CA ILE A 517 21.61 -8.39 -10.64
C ILE A 517 22.38 -9.71 -10.55
N ASP A 518 23.70 -9.65 -10.39
CA ASP A 518 24.57 -10.82 -10.20
C ASP A 518 24.53 -11.32 -8.76
N VAL A 519 24.26 -12.61 -8.57
CA VAL A 519 24.19 -13.24 -7.23
C VAL A 519 25.56 -13.55 -6.62
N ASN A 520 26.60 -13.58 -7.46
CA ASN A 520 27.98 -13.92 -7.11
C ASN A 520 28.87 -12.68 -6.90
N ALA A 521 28.28 -11.50 -6.74
CA ALA A 521 28.99 -10.26 -6.45
C ALA A 521 30.11 -10.49 -5.41
N THR A 522 31.37 -10.27 -5.80
CA THR A 522 32.53 -10.94 -5.19
C THR A 522 33.17 -10.20 -4.01
N THR A 523 32.70 -8.99 -3.66
CA THR A 523 33.20 -8.24 -2.50
C THR A 523 32.10 -8.02 -1.48
N TRP A 524 32.08 -8.92 -0.49
CA TRP A 524 31.28 -8.82 0.71
C TRP A 524 32.06 -8.08 1.77
N GLU A 525 31.75 -6.80 2.00
CA GLU A 525 32.28 -6.11 3.17
C GLU A 525 31.57 -6.64 4.41
N LYS A 526 32.21 -7.59 5.12
CA LYS A 526 31.83 -7.86 6.50
C LYS A 526 32.20 -6.62 7.31
N LYS A 527 31.22 -5.76 7.64
CA LYS A 527 31.44 -4.77 8.69
C LYS A 527 31.83 -5.53 9.95
N LYS A 528 33.06 -5.34 10.45
CA LYS A 528 33.49 -5.87 11.75
C LYS A 528 32.55 -5.29 12.80
N GLY A 529 31.51 -6.06 13.16
CA GLY A 529 30.70 -5.78 14.34
C GLY A 529 31.65 -5.59 15.51
N ARG A 530 31.57 -4.44 16.17
CA ARG A 530 32.27 -4.20 17.43
C ARG A 530 31.88 -5.33 18.39
N ARG A 531 32.87 -6.17 18.74
CA ARG A 531 32.86 -7.26 19.73
C ARG A 531 31.53 -8.01 19.87
N SER A 532 31.58 -9.29 19.49
CA SER A 532 30.72 -10.34 20.04
C SER A 532 30.27 -10.00 21.46
N LEU A 533 28.96 -9.82 21.66
CA LEU A 533 28.38 -9.81 22.99
C LEU A 533 28.90 -11.07 23.69
N GLU A 534 29.65 -10.88 24.77
CA GLU A 534 30.17 -12.00 25.55
C GLU A 534 28.99 -12.86 26.01
N LYS A 535 29.22 -14.17 25.92
CA LYS A 535 28.29 -15.29 26.11
C LYS A 535 27.51 -15.31 27.44
N LYS A 536 27.62 -14.30 28.29
CA LYS A 536 27.11 -14.27 29.67
C LYS A 536 25.81 -13.48 29.88
N GLU A 537 25.42 -12.58 28.98
CA GLU A 537 24.17 -11.79 29.16
C GLU A 537 22.93 -12.42 28.52
N VAL A 538 23.12 -13.36 27.58
CA VAL A 538 22.01 -14.06 26.89
C VAL A 538 21.35 -15.11 27.81
N ASP A 539 22.08 -15.67 28.77
CA ASP A 539 21.58 -16.74 29.64
C ASP A 539 20.52 -16.24 30.65
N THR A 540 20.56 -14.97 31.06
CA THR A 540 19.62 -14.42 32.07
C THR A 540 18.28 -13.95 31.53
N GLN A 541 18.10 -13.89 30.20
CA GLN A 541 16.82 -13.55 29.56
C GLN A 541 16.14 -14.76 28.90
N LEU A 542 16.80 -15.92 28.91
CA LEU A 542 16.33 -17.15 28.26
C LEU A 542 15.46 -18.03 29.18
N ASP A 543 15.48 -17.81 30.50
CA ASP A 543 14.77 -18.66 31.46
C ASP A 543 13.24 -18.48 31.45
N SER A 544 12.71 -17.36 30.93
CA SER A 544 11.26 -17.17 30.78
C SER A 544 10.68 -17.62 29.44
N LEU A 545 11.53 -18.10 28.51
CA LEU A 545 11.11 -18.64 27.20
C LEU A 545 11.34 -20.17 27.07
N GLN A 546 11.92 -20.81 28.10
CA GLN A 546 12.29 -22.23 28.11
C GLN A 546 11.12 -23.23 28.18
N GLN A 547 9.86 -22.80 28.11
CA GLN A 547 8.71 -23.71 28.03
C GLN A 547 8.07 -23.84 26.64
N ALA A 548 8.61 -23.17 25.61
CA ALA A 548 8.28 -23.45 24.22
C ALA A 548 9.42 -24.27 23.56
N LYS A 549 9.27 -25.59 23.69
CA LYS A 549 10.05 -26.71 23.13
C LYS A 549 11.18 -26.40 22.12
N ALA A 550 12.33 -27.00 22.46
CA ALA A 550 13.49 -27.30 21.64
C ALA A 550 13.13 -27.91 20.27
N ASP A 551 13.23 -27.07 19.24
CA ASP A 551 13.76 -27.34 17.88
C ASP A 551 14.16 -25.99 17.24
N SER A 552 14.57 -25.02 18.08
CA SER A 552 14.88 -23.66 17.67
C SER A 552 16.10 -23.64 16.76
N LEU A 553 15.85 -23.60 15.45
CA LEU A 553 16.74 -23.07 14.42
C LEU A 553 17.51 -21.88 14.99
N LYS A 554 18.84 -21.92 14.85
CA LYS A 554 19.78 -20.94 15.39
C LYS A 554 19.35 -19.53 14.97
N ALA A 555 18.79 -18.76 15.89
CA ALA A 555 18.42 -17.37 15.67
C ALA A 555 19.69 -16.55 15.34
N PHE A 556 19.68 -15.82 14.22
CA PHE A 556 20.86 -15.11 13.73
C PHE A 556 20.82 -13.61 14.09
N PRO A 557 21.85 -13.08 14.78
CA PRO A 557 22.08 -11.64 14.84
C PRO A 557 22.63 -11.16 13.49
N ASP A 558 22.09 -10.05 13.00
CA ASP A 558 22.34 -9.40 11.71
C ASP A 558 23.81 -9.52 11.23
N SER A 559 24.08 -10.50 10.37
CA SER A 559 25.38 -10.62 9.68
C SER A 559 25.32 -9.76 8.41
N LEU A 560 25.46 -8.45 8.59
CA LEU A 560 25.38 -7.46 7.51
C LEU A 560 26.63 -7.52 6.63
N ALA A 561 26.58 -8.41 5.63
CA ALA A 561 27.47 -8.40 4.48
C ALA A 561 26.66 -7.89 3.27
N TYR A 562 27.20 -6.88 2.59
CA TYR A 562 26.60 -6.27 1.40
C TYR A 562 27.53 -6.44 0.20
N ALA A 563 26.95 -6.61 -0.98
CA ALA A 563 27.67 -6.62 -2.23
C ALA A 563 27.94 -5.19 -2.74
N ASN A 564 29.20 -4.78 -2.82
CA ASN A 564 29.58 -3.45 -3.35
C ASN A 564 29.63 -3.39 -4.89
N ASN A 565 29.47 -4.52 -5.59
CA ASN A 565 29.50 -4.57 -7.06
C ASN A 565 28.68 -5.75 -7.60
N ALA A 566 27.35 -5.64 -7.55
CA ALA A 566 26.44 -6.69 -7.99
C ALA A 566 26.08 -6.61 -9.48
N ASN A 567 26.85 -5.85 -10.28
CA ASN A 567 26.66 -5.65 -11.73
C ASN A 567 25.19 -5.44 -12.12
N PHE A 568 24.50 -4.56 -11.39
CA PHE A 568 23.11 -4.24 -11.66
C PHE A 568 22.93 -3.66 -13.06
N LYS A 569 21.88 -4.09 -13.76
CA LYS A 569 21.52 -3.56 -15.08
C LYS A 569 20.01 -3.51 -15.24
N ALA A 570 19.48 -2.34 -15.61
CA ALA A 570 18.11 -2.21 -16.10
C ALA A 570 18.02 -2.81 -17.51
N ILE A 571 17.03 -3.67 -17.75
CA ILE A 571 16.85 -4.39 -19.02
C ILE A 571 15.67 -3.83 -19.81
N VAL A 572 14.56 -3.55 -19.14
CA VAL A 572 13.41 -2.82 -19.70
C VAL A 572 13.16 -1.63 -18.80
N HIS A 573 13.31 -0.44 -19.36
CA HIS A 573 13.24 0.81 -18.63
C HIS A 573 12.55 1.87 -19.49
N SER A 574 11.29 2.18 -19.20
CA SER A 574 10.46 3.05 -20.04
C SER A 574 9.62 3.99 -19.18
N THR A 575 8.69 4.73 -19.80
CA THR A 575 7.64 5.48 -19.08
C THR A 575 6.46 4.59 -18.67
N ALA A 576 6.48 3.32 -19.06
CA ALA A 576 5.47 2.35 -18.67
C ALA A 576 5.85 1.70 -17.33
N ASP A 577 4.87 1.14 -16.64
CA ASP A 577 5.07 0.31 -15.47
C ASP A 577 5.36 -1.14 -15.91
N GLU A 578 6.62 -1.55 -15.78
CA GLU A 578 7.13 -2.85 -16.22
C GLU A 578 7.24 -3.81 -15.02
N ARG A 579 6.43 -4.88 -15.00
CA ARG A 579 6.31 -5.77 -13.81
C ARG A 579 6.24 -7.27 -14.09
N ASP A 580 6.39 -8.02 -13.00
CA ASP A 580 6.27 -9.48 -12.94
C ASP A 580 7.09 -10.27 -13.98
N PRO A 581 8.40 -10.00 -14.11
CA PRO A 581 9.21 -10.69 -15.08
C PRO A 581 9.41 -12.17 -14.71
N VAL A 582 9.32 -13.07 -15.69
CA VAL A 582 9.58 -14.51 -15.54
C VAL A 582 10.40 -15.02 -16.72
N TRP A 583 11.52 -15.67 -16.40
CA TRP A 583 12.44 -16.26 -17.38
C TRP A 583 11.77 -17.31 -18.25
N LEU A 584 12.11 -17.32 -19.54
CA LEU A 584 11.96 -18.51 -20.37
C LEU A 584 12.83 -19.65 -19.79
N PRO A 585 12.38 -20.92 -19.87
CA PRO A 585 13.11 -22.05 -19.28
C PRO A 585 14.56 -22.20 -19.76
N ASP A 586 14.87 -21.75 -20.97
CA ASP A 586 16.21 -21.80 -21.56
C ASP A 586 17.08 -20.56 -21.26
N GLY A 587 16.51 -19.52 -20.65
CA GLY A 587 17.18 -18.27 -20.33
C GLY A 587 17.42 -17.33 -21.52
N SER A 588 16.85 -17.63 -22.70
CA SER A 588 16.99 -16.80 -23.91
C SER A 588 16.27 -15.45 -23.80
N GLY A 589 15.29 -15.36 -22.90
CA GLY A 589 14.37 -14.24 -22.77
C GLY A 589 13.51 -14.34 -21.53
N PHE A 590 12.53 -13.46 -21.41
CA PHE A 590 11.54 -13.49 -20.35
C PHE A 590 10.18 -12.95 -20.82
N VAL A 591 9.13 -13.27 -20.06
CA VAL A 591 7.79 -12.67 -20.19
C VAL A 591 7.60 -11.68 -19.04
N PHE A 592 6.92 -10.58 -19.28
CA PHE A 592 6.62 -9.55 -18.28
C PHE A 592 5.30 -8.85 -18.61
N SER A 593 4.75 -8.12 -17.64
CA SER A 593 3.56 -7.28 -17.81
C SER A 593 3.96 -5.81 -17.99
N SER A 594 3.29 -5.10 -18.90
CA SER A 594 3.54 -3.69 -19.21
C SER A 594 2.25 -2.97 -19.51
N ASP A 595 2.08 -1.74 -19.01
CA ASP A 595 0.93 -0.88 -19.30
C ASP A 595 1.16 0.12 -20.43
N ARG A 596 2.17 -0.09 -21.29
CA ARG A 596 2.55 0.82 -22.38
C ARG A 596 1.44 1.18 -23.38
N THR A 597 0.33 0.44 -23.39
CA THR A 597 -0.86 0.73 -24.21
C THR A 597 -1.97 1.45 -23.43
N GLY A 598 -1.74 1.78 -22.16
CA GLY A 598 -2.75 2.18 -21.18
C GLY A 598 -3.46 0.99 -20.50
N ILE A 599 -3.13 -0.24 -20.90
CA ILE A 599 -3.66 -1.48 -20.32
C ILE A 599 -2.51 -2.46 -20.11
N PHE A 600 -2.43 -3.05 -18.92
CA PHE A 600 -1.45 -4.10 -18.64
C PHE A 600 -1.63 -5.29 -19.57
N ASN A 601 -0.63 -5.54 -20.40
CA ASN A 601 -0.54 -6.70 -21.28
C ASN A 601 0.77 -7.43 -21.06
N LEU A 602 0.81 -8.71 -21.43
CA LEU A 602 2.03 -9.50 -21.39
C LEU A 602 2.85 -9.27 -22.64
N TYR A 603 4.16 -9.16 -22.45
CA TYR A 603 5.16 -9.01 -23.50
C TYR A 603 6.30 -10.01 -23.29
N THR A 604 6.88 -10.48 -24.39
CA THR A 604 8.15 -11.23 -24.36
C THR A 604 9.32 -10.28 -24.61
N HIS A 605 10.48 -10.56 -24.04
CA HIS A 605 11.74 -9.88 -24.31
C HIS A 605 12.85 -10.90 -24.64
N ASP A 606 13.54 -10.72 -25.76
CA ASP A 606 14.72 -11.51 -26.13
C ASP A 606 16.00 -10.87 -25.56
N MET A 607 16.79 -11.64 -24.80
CA MET A 607 17.99 -11.11 -24.13
C MET A 607 19.14 -10.78 -25.08
N ALA A 608 19.18 -11.38 -26.27
CA ALA A 608 20.27 -11.21 -27.22
C ALA A 608 20.01 -10.03 -28.16
N THR A 609 18.77 -9.88 -28.64
CA THR A 609 18.40 -8.87 -29.63
C THR A 609 17.68 -7.67 -29.03
N GLY A 610 17.07 -7.82 -27.84
CA GLY A 610 16.18 -6.83 -27.24
C GLY A 610 14.80 -6.76 -27.92
N GLU A 611 14.50 -7.66 -28.86
CA GLU A 611 13.20 -7.74 -29.53
C GLU A 611 12.08 -7.98 -28.51
N GLN A 612 10.96 -7.26 -28.69
CA GLN A 612 9.77 -7.43 -27.85
C GLN A 612 8.55 -7.83 -28.69
N LYS A 613 7.72 -8.69 -28.11
CA LYS A 613 6.46 -9.15 -28.74
C LYS A 613 5.33 -9.03 -27.74
N GLN A 614 4.19 -8.51 -28.16
CA GLN A 614 2.97 -8.45 -27.37
C GLN A 614 2.24 -9.79 -27.43
N LEU A 615 2.10 -10.44 -26.27
CA LEU A 615 1.46 -11.73 -26.13
C LEU A 615 -0.05 -11.58 -25.94
N THR A 616 -0.50 -10.77 -24.98
CA THR A 616 -1.93 -10.52 -24.73
C THR A 616 -2.39 -9.19 -25.31
N ASN A 617 -3.68 -9.09 -25.62
CA ASN A 617 -4.34 -7.81 -25.91
C ASN A 617 -5.72 -7.85 -25.26
N VAL A 618 -5.82 -7.35 -24.04
CA VAL A 618 -7.01 -7.50 -23.18
C VAL A 618 -7.61 -6.15 -22.78
N VAL A 619 -8.86 -6.16 -22.32
CA VAL A 619 -9.54 -4.99 -21.74
C VAL A 619 -9.28 -4.88 -20.24
N GLY A 620 -9.25 -6.03 -19.57
CA GLY A 620 -9.19 -6.16 -18.12
C GLY A 620 -7.80 -6.07 -17.50
N GLY A 621 -6.74 -6.30 -18.26
CA GLY A 621 -5.36 -6.33 -17.75
C GLY A 621 -4.84 -7.74 -17.49
N ALA A 622 -3.54 -7.96 -17.71
CA ALA A 622 -2.87 -9.25 -17.61
C ALA A 622 -1.60 -9.17 -16.75
N PHE A 623 -1.51 -10.01 -15.71
CA PHE A 623 -0.52 -9.90 -14.64
C PHE A 623 0.06 -11.27 -14.23
N LEU A 624 1.16 -11.24 -13.47
CA LEU A 624 1.70 -12.42 -12.76
C LEU A 624 1.86 -13.68 -13.64
N PRO A 625 2.56 -13.59 -14.79
CA PRO A 625 2.69 -14.73 -15.68
C PRO A 625 3.50 -15.87 -15.06
N THR A 626 3.24 -17.10 -15.47
CA THR A 626 4.11 -18.27 -15.33
C THR A 626 4.20 -19.00 -16.65
N ILE A 627 5.38 -19.53 -16.97
CA ILE A 627 5.64 -20.17 -18.26
C ILE A 627 5.67 -21.69 -18.07
N SER A 628 5.11 -22.42 -19.03
CA SER A 628 5.18 -23.89 -19.02
C SER A 628 6.64 -24.36 -19.14
N PRO A 629 7.05 -25.47 -18.48
CA PRO A 629 8.42 -25.96 -18.56
C PRO A 629 8.91 -26.30 -19.98
N ASP A 630 7.97 -26.58 -20.89
CA ASP A 630 8.26 -26.85 -22.31
C ASP A 630 8.20 -25.58 -23.20
N ALA A 631 8.05 -24.40 -22.60
CA ALA A 631 8.02 -23.09 -23.25
C ALA A 631 6.97 -22.96 -24.37
N LYS A 632 5.80 -23.60 -24.21
CA LYS A 632 4.71 -23.52 -25.20
C LYS A 632 3.63 -22.53 -24.84
N ASP A 633 3.39 -22.29 -23.55
CA ASP A 633 2.31 -21.41 -23.12
C ASP A 633 2.65 -20.66 -21.82
N VAL A 634 1.82 -19.66 -21.56
CA VAL A 634 1.84 -18.84 -20.36
C VAL A 634 0.48 -18.98 -19.67
N ILE A 635 0.49 -19.13 -18.36
CA ILE A 635 -0.68 -18.89 -17.51
C ILE A 635 -0.49 -17.55 -16.81
N TYR A 636 -1.53 -16.74 -16.73
CA TYR A 636 -1.48 -15.43 -16.11
C TYR A 636 -2.78 -15.10 -15.37
N ALA A 637 -2.75 -14.10 -14.50
CA ALA A 637 -3.92 -13.56 -13.83
C ALA A 637 -4.55 -12.43 -14.66
N GLY A 638 -5.76 -12.65 -15.17
CA GLY A 638 -6.58 -11.64 -15.86
C GLY A 638 -7.61 -11.03 -14.92
N TYR A 639 -7.98 -9.77 -15.12
CA TYR A 639 -8.89 -9.04 -14.22
C TYR A 639 -10.24 -8.71 -14.85
N HIS A 640 -11.35 -9.02 -14.16
CA HIS A 640 -12.75 -8.72 -14.53
C HIS A 640 -13.57 -8.40 -13.28
N ALA A 641 -14.50 -7.44 -13.29
CA ALA A 641 -15.48 -7.12 -12.23
C ALA A 641 -15.05 -7.43 -10.79
N ALA A 642 -13.95 -6.83 -10.33
CA ALA A 642 -13.40 -7.02 -8.99
C ALA A 642 -12.90 -8.46 -8.68
N ASN A 643 -12.56 -9.21 -9.71
CA ASN A 643 -12.08 -10.59 -9.68
C ASN A 643 -10.78 -10.75 -10.48
N TYR A 644 -9.87 -11.57 -9.96
CA TYR A 644 -8.76 -12.15 -10.74
C TYR A 644 -9.07 -13.61 -11.06
N ASN A 645 -8.91 -13.97 -12.32
CA ASN A 645 -9.04 -15.34 -12.80
C ASN A 645 -7.79 -15.75 -13.58
N LEU A 646 -7.54 -17.06 -13.73
CA LEU A 646 -6.36 -17.54 -14.45
C LEU A 646 -6.70 -17.92 -15.88
N TYR A 647 -5.93 -17.36 -16.80
CA TYR A 647 -6.04 -17.58 -18.24
C TYR A 647 -4.76 -18.22 -18.78
N ARG A 648 -4.90 -19.03 -19.83
CA ARG A 648 -3.80 -19.69 -20.54
C ARG A 648 -3.73 -19.18 -21.97
N ILE A 649 -2.55 -18.76 -22.41
CA ILE A 649 -2.31 -18.30 -23.78
C ILE A 649 -1.05 -18.97 -24.37
N PRO A 650 -1.09 -19.50 -25.60
CA PRO A 650 0.10 -20.04 -26.26
C PRO A 650 1.14 -18.95 -26.53
N LEU A 651 2.43 -19.24 -26.28
CA LEU A 651 3.52 -18.30 -26.59
C LEU A 651 3.63 -17.97 -28.08
N SER A 652 3.12 -18.85 -28.95
CA SER A 652 3.06 -18.63 -30.40
C SER A 652 2.10 -17.51 -30.83
N GLU A 653 1.21 -17.04 -29.94
CA GLU A 653 0.32 -15.90 -30.19
C GLU A 653 1.05 -14.55 -30.12
N ALA A 654 2.32 -14.53 -29.67
CA ALA A 654 3.06 -13.29 -29.50
C ALA A 654 3.35 -12.59 -30.84
N VAL A 655 2.93 -11.33 -30.95
CA VAL A 655 3.09 -10.50 -32.15
C VAL A 655 4.19 -9.48 -31.92
N ALA A 656 5.13 -9.34 -32.87
CA ALA A 656 6.21 -8.37 -32.78
C ALA A 656 5.68 -6.93 -32.66
N VAL A 657 6.30 -6.14 -31.79
CA VAL A 657 5.97 -4.73 -31.55
C VAL A 657 7.23 -3.92 -31.40
N ASP A 658 7.16 -2.63 -31.74
CA ASP A 658 8.23 -1.71 -31.41
C ASP A 658 8.26 -1.50 -29.89
N PRO A 659 9.42 -1.71 -29.22
CA PRO A 659 9.52 -1.41 -27.80
C PRO A 659 9.38 0.10 -27.57
N PRO A 660 8.83 0.54 -26.42
CA PRO A 660 8.77 1.94 -26.07
C PRO A 660 10.18 2.53 -25.97
N GLU A 661 10.30 3.84 -26.14
CA GLU A 661 11.56 4.55 -26.00
C GLU A 661 12.14 4.31 -24.60
N GLY A 662 13.40 3.83 -24.56
CA GLY A 662 14.07 3.54 -23.30
C GLY A 662 14.52 4.83 -22.60
N ILE A 663 14.24 4.95 -21.31
CA ILE A 663 14.69 6.10 -20.50
C ILE A 663 16.00 5.75 -19.82
N ALA A 664 17.04 6.58 -19.95
CA ALA A 664 18.27 6.37 -19.20
C ALA A 664 18.02 6.50 -17.68
N ARG A 665 18.36 5.46 -16.92
CA ARG A 665 18.23 5.41 -15.46
C ARG A 665 19.61 5.30 -14.82
N ASP A 666 19.91 6.15 -13.84
CA ASP A 666 21.14 6.04 -13.06
C ASP A 666 20.90 5.26 -11.76
N TYR A 667 21.04 3.94 -11.88
CA TYR A 667 20.98 3.03 -10.73
C TYR A 667 22.35 2.82 -10.07
N ALA A 668 23.46 3.36 -10.61
CA ALA A 668 24.80 3.11 -10.11
C ALA A 668 25.10 3.89 -8.81
N GLU A 669 24.50 5.07 -8.63
CA GLU A 669 24.61 5.84 -7.38
C GLU A 669 24.03 5.10 -6.16
N ILE A 670 23.01 4.25 -6.37
CA ILE A 670 22.36 3.46 -5.31
C ILE A 670 23.33 2.45 -4.68
N TYR A 671 24.17 1.80 -5.51
CA TYR A 671 25.14 0.79 -5.06
C TYR A 671 26.42 1.39 -4.47
N THR A 672 26.69 2.67 -4.74
CA THR A 672 27.89 3.39 -4.28
C THR A 672 27.62 4.37 -3.14
N GLY A 673 26.34 4.54 -2.76
CA GLY A 673 25.91 5.37 -1.65
C GLY A 673 26.55 4.96 -0.32
N LYS A 674 27.05 5.93 0.45
CA LYS A 674 27.53 5.70 1.82
C LYS A 674 26.40 5.07 2.63
N SER A 675 26.70 3.99 3.35
CA SER A 675 25.74 3.51 4.35
C SER A 675 25.49 4.62 5.39
N ILE A 676 24.28 4.70 5.95
CA ILE A 676 23.95 5.78 6.90
C ILE A 676 24.85 5.73 8.15
N THR A 677 25.38 4.56 8.49
CA THR A 677 26.40 4.38 9.53
C THR A 677 27.74 5.04 9.21
N ASP A 678 28.02 5.28 7.93
CA ASP A 678 29.22 6.00 7.46
C ASP A 678 28.95 7.52 7.31
N LEU A 679 27.67 7.93 7.38
CA LEU A 679 27.26 9.32 7.31
C LEU A 679 27.13 9.99 8.69
N GLN A 680 27.01 9.25 9.79
CA GLN A 680 26.83 9.85 11.13
C GLN A 680 27.46 9.03 12.26
N HIS A 681 28.15 9.71 13.20
CA HIS A 681 28.79 9.11 14.38
C HIS A 681 27.77 8.47 15.33
N ILE A 682 27.66 7.14 15.30
CA ILE A 682 26.73 6.38 16.15
C ILE A 682 27.23 6.29 17.61
N GLY A 683 26.44 6.82 18.54
CA GLY A 683 26.52 6.54 19.98
C GLY A 683 25.96 5.16 20.32
N ARG A 684 26.52 4.51 21.36
CA ARG A 684 26.22 3.13 21.76
C ARG A 684 24.74 2.94 22.16
N TYR A 685 24.03 2.04 21.49
CA TYR A 685 22.72 1.54 21.90
C TYR A 685 22.86 0.32 22.82
N SER A 686 22.12 0.31 23.93
CA SER A 686 21.79 -0.90 24.71
C SER A 686 20.28 -1.12 24.59
N THR A 687 19.85 -2.12 23.84
CA THR A 687 18.43 -2.47 23.67
C THR A 687 17.99 -3.39 24.80
N ARG A 688 16.98 -2.97 25.56
CA ARG A 688 16.03 -3.89 26.21
C ARG A 688 14.76 -3.89 25.35
N LEU A 689 14.60 -4.93 24.53
CA LEU A 689 13.34 -5.22 23.85
C LEU A 689 12.30 -5.60 24.90
N VAL A 690 11.18 -4.88 24.94
CA VAL A 690 9.98 -5.32 25.65
C VAL A 690 8.84 -5.30 24.63
N SER A 691 8.44 -6.49 24.17
CA SER A 691 7.27 -6.68 23.32
C SER A 691 6.00 -6.50 24.14
N TYR A 692 5.08 -5.66 23.68
CA TYR A 692 3.69 -5.67 24.15
C TYR A 692 2.78 -5.90 22.94
N CYS A 693 2.11 -7.06 22.92
CA CYS A 693 1.02 -7.34 21.99
C CYS A 693 -0.19 -6.48 22.38
N ILE A 694 -0.78 -5.80 21.41
CA ILE A 694 -2.15 -5.31 21.49
C ILE A 694 -3.00 -6.33 20.73
N THR A 695 -3.80 -7.11 21.45
CA THR A 695 -4.85 -7.96 20.87
C THR A 695 -6.06 -7.07 20.59
N PRO A 696 -6.63 -7.04 19.37
CA PRO A 696 -7.96 -6.48 19.18
C PRO A 696 -8.97 -7.39 19.90
N ILE A 697 -9.82 -6.81 20.75
CA ILE A 697 -11.02 -7.48 21.31
C ILE A 697 -12.11 -7.46 20.23
#